data_AF-A0A661CZ65-F1
#
_entry.id   AF-A0A661CZ65-F1
#
_cell.length_a   1.000
_cell.length_b   1.000
_cell.length_c   1.000
_cell.angle_alpha   90.00
_cell.angle_beta   90.00
_cell.angle_gamma   90.00
#
_symmetry.space_group_name_H-M   'P 1'
#
loop_
_entity.id
_entity.type
_entity.pdbx_description
1 polymer ?
#
loop_
_entity_poly.entity_id
_entity_poly.type
_entity_poly.pdbx_seq_one_letter_code
_entity_poly.pdbx_strand_id
1 'polypeptide(L)'
;MNDSTLTLNRRITLFLIWLNLTLLSACTNNQTVPQKGPKPDIVSHTTPTSMVPSPQGTQVLSSYSGSYALLIGKSQYTHGWSKLTTIPSELQQVEELLTAKGFHVERAMNLKADALGKRFEAFVEQYGFAENNRLLFFYSGHGYTRKDKWGNEKGYLVPTDAPNPHFDKTGFLQKALEMNQILTWARRIEAKHALFLFDSCFSGTVFKAKTLPEVPRQISEMTQLPVRQFITAGTADETVPAQSVFTPAFIDALRYGLGDLYKDGYVTGEELGLYLKNKVPVHAEQHPQYGKIKDYSLSRGDFVFVVGAAAGPVPPPVQPQAAVPVSPVAPMPVSPVPTTPVFKPVSDRDGDGVADNQDNCPNNRPAEMVSGIYKSGSRRGCPLDHDNDQVPDYRDKCPRNRPAELRQSVNSDGCPSDSDQDGVADYQDHCPRNRSTELAQGVNPQGCPLDSDQDGVPDYRDNCAYNSAKQRSQGIDASGCPSDSDQDGGANYQDHCPRNSSQETSKGVDSRGCPLDKDRDRVADYRDACLGTAFGVKVQSNGCPVPAVSKPSVSSHSSYRYTDNGDGTVTDNRSGLVWLKNANCFGQQNWKTAKQSAANLASGQCGLRDGSRRGMWRLPSIKEWKAMVDKKYKEPTLSNAAGTGQWREGDAFSGVQTYFYFYWSSTEYASYTASAWGLHLYHGNVTMYHKYNASYVWPVRRRH
;
A
#
# COMPACT_ATOMS: atom_id res chain seq x y z
N MET A 1 16.60 71.97 6.00
CA MET A 1 16.86 71.42 4.66
C MET A 1 18.36 71.16 4.59
N ASN A 2 18.90 70.00 4.32
CA ASN A 2 18.46 68.60 4.29
C ASN A 2 19.80 67.86 4.25
N ASP A 3 20.13 67.06 5.25
CA ASP A 3 20.74 65.76 4.97
C ASP A 3 20.66 64.86 6.21
N SER A 4 19.63 64.04 6.20
CA SER A 4 19.21 63.14 7.27
C SER A 4 19.65 61.72 6.90
N THR A 5 20.94 61.38 6.97
CA THR A 5 21.40 60.00 6.67
C THR A 5 22.63 59.52 7.45
N LEU A 6 23.14 60.28 8.44
CA LEU A 6 24.39 59.91 9.14
C LEU A 6 24.25 59.63 10.66
N THR A 7 23.04 59.65 11.21
CA THR A 7 22.80 59.43 12.65
C THR A 7 21.97 58.19 13.00
N LEU A 8 21.56 57.39 12.01
CA LEU A 8 20.75 56.17 12.23
C LEU A 8 21.58 54.87 12.31
N ASN A 9 22.73 54.80 11.64
CA ASN A 9 23.59 53.60 11.62
C ASN A 9 24.56 53.48 12.79
N ARG A 10 24.61 54.45 13.72
CA ARG A 10 25.46 54.38 14.92
C ARG A 10 24.70 54.02 16.21
N ARG A 11 23.36 53.97 16.18
CA ARG A 11 22.53 53.59 17.34
C ARG A 11 22.00 52.16 17.29
N ILE A 12 22.05 51.49 16.14
CA ILE A 12 21.61 50.08 16.00
C ILE A 12 22.77 49.10 16.28
N THR A 13 24.02 49.49 16.01
CA THR A 13 25.20 48.65 16.30
C THR A 13 25.59 48.63 17.78
N LEU A 14 25.18 49.64 18.57
CA LEU A 14 25.45 49.73 20.01
C LEU A 14 24.35 49.09 20.89
N PHE A 15 23.16 48.80 20.34
CA PHE A 15 22.09 48.13 21.08
C PHE A 15 22.15 46.58 20.97
N LEU A 16 22.83 46.05 19.95
CA LEU A 16 23.06 44.60 19.79
C LEU A 16 24.29 44.07 20.54
N ILE A 17 25.12 44.96 21.10
CA ILE A 17 26.30 44.60 21.91
C ILE A 17 25.98 44.61 23.43
N TRP A 18 24.81 45.14 23.83
CA TRP A 18 24.42 45.22 25.25
C TRP A 18 23.40 44.16 25.72
N LEU A 19 22.93 43.26 24.82
CA LEU A 19 22.03 42.14 25.18
C LEU A 19 22.72 40.76 25.18
N ASN A 20 24.05 40.71 25.01
CA ASN A 20 24.85 39.48 25.08
C ASN A 20 25.89 39.51 26.23
N LEU A 21 25.67 40.34 27.26
CA LEU A 21 26.61 40.49 28.37
C LEU A 21 25.91 40.59 29.74
N THR A 22 24.98 39.68 30.04
CA THR A 22 24.52 39.41 31.41
C THR A 22 24.18 37.93 31.55
N LEU A 23 25.20 37.07 31.62
CA LEU A 23 25.14 35.74 32.27
C LEU A 23 26.53 35.07 32.22
N LEU A 24 27.54 35.74 32.76
CA LEU A 24 28.82 35.08 33.10
C LEU A 24 29.57 35.90 34.16
N SER A 25 29.21 35.68 35.43
CA SER A 25 30.16 35.62 36.57
C SER A 25 29.41 35.58 37.89
N ALA A 26 29.29 34.39 38.46
CA ALA A 26 29.49 34.20 39.90
C ALA A 26 29.93 32.75 40.14
N CYS A 27 30.85 32.58 41.08
CA CYS A 27 31.39 31.35 41.66
C CYS A 27 32.57 30.68 40.93
N THR A 28 33.74 31.30 41.08
CA THR A 28 35.00 30.58 41.31
C THR A 28 35.04 30.05 42.75
N ASN A 29 35.41 28.78 42.98
CA ASN A 29 36.72 28.47 43.56
C ASN A 29 37.07 26.97 43.56
N ASN A 30 38.34 26.73 43.23
CA ASN A 30 39.17 25.54 43.39
C ASN A 30 38.82 24.61 44.57
N GLN A 31 38.94 23.28 44.36
CA GLN A 31 40.07 22.49 44.90
C GLN A 31 40.01 20.99 44.48
N THR A 32 41.12 20.56 43.84
CA THR A 32 41.87 19.28 43.96
C THR A 32 41.15 17.92 44.09
N VAL A 33 41.53 17.05 43.14
CA VAL A 33 41.45 15.58 43.06
C VAL A 33 42.04 14.88 44.30
N PRO A 34 41.45 13.76 44.79
CA PRO A 34 42.16 12.46 44.68
C PRO A 34 41.29 11.19 44.55
N GLN A 35 41.79 10.26 43.71
CA GLN A 35 42.02 8.81 43.90
C GLN A 35 40.93 7.85 44.45
N LYS A 36 41.03 6.65 43.87
CA LYS A 36 40.21 5.42 43.92
C LYS A 36 40.36 4.64 45.25
N GLY A 37 39.28 4.00 45.73
CA GLY A 37 39.24 3.06 46.86
C GLY A 37 37.89 2.32 46.96
N PRO A 38 37.78 1.14 47.63
CA PRO A 38 37.22 -0.09 47.03
C PRO A 38 35.73 -0.40 47.29
N LYS A 39 35.23 -1.34 46.46
CA LYS A 39 33.96 -2.10 46.53
C LYS A 39 33.66 -2.68 47.92
N PRO A 40 32.38 -3.00 48.19
CA PRO A 40 32.04 -4.28 48.80
C PRO A 40 31.16 -5.14 47.87
N ASP A 41 31.44 -6.43 47.93
CA ASP A 41 30.90 -7.49 47.09
C ASP A 41 29.44 -7.81 47.40
N ILE A 42 28.64 -8.00 46.34
CA ILE A 42 27.50 -8.91 46.37
C ILE A 42 27.65 -9.85 45.18
N VAL A 43 27.57 -11.13 45.53
CA VAL A 43 28.00 -12.33 44.81
C VAL A 43 27.33 -12.47 43.46
N SER A 44 28.16 -12.66 42.44
CA SER A 44 27.78 -13.19 41.13
C SER A 44 27.42 -14.68 41.23
N HIS A 45 26.14 -15.00 41.08
CA HIS A 45 25.74 -16.29 40.53
C HIS A 45 25.40 -16.08 39.05
N THR A 46 26.42 -16.24 38.20
CA THR A 46 26.20 -16.57 36.79
C THR A 46 25.76 -18.02 36.72
N THR A 47 24.49 -18.24 36.38
CA THR A 47 24.04 -19.50 35.78
C THR A 47 23.60 -19.17 34.36
N PRO A 48 24.19 -19.77 33.32
CA PRO A 48 23.79 -19.54 31.94
C PRO A 48 22.42 -20.19 31.75
N THR A 49 21.37 -19.39 31.64
CA THR A 49 20.04 -19.91 31.32
C THR A 49 19.73 -19.56 29.87
N SER A 50 20.19 -20.49 29.02
CA SER A 50 19.59 -20.93 27.77
C SER A 50 18.64 -19.96 27.07
N MET A 51 19.07 -19.45 25.92
CA MET A 51 18.14 -19.09 24.86
C MET A 51 17.25 -20.30 24.57
N VAL A 52 15.98 -20.20 24.92
CA VAL A 52 14.93 -21.06 24.38
C VAL A 52 13.89 -20.10 23.82
N PRO A 53 13.68 -20.05 22.49
CA PRO A 53 12.59 -19.27 21.92
C PRO A 53 11.28 -19.93 22.37
N SER A 54 10.43 -19.18 23.07
CA SER A 54 9.06 -19.61 23.36
C SER A 54 8.16 -19.22 22.19
N PRO A 55 7.37 -20.15 21.64
CA PRO A 55 6.46 -19.85 20.53
C PRO A 55 5.12 -19.33 21.06
N GLN A 56 5.07 -18.21 21.80
CA GLN A 56 3.82 -17.51 22.11
C GLN A 56 4.07 -16.05 22.52
N GLY A 57 3.37 -15.11 21.87
CA GLY A 57 3.56 -13.65 21.90
C GLY A 57 3.31 -12.88 23.20
N THR A 58 3.70 -13.42 24.36
CA THR A 58 3.52 -12.78 25.68
C THR A 58 4.58 -11.71 25.97
N GLN A 59 5.73 -11.73 25.29
CA GLN A 59 6.86 -10.83 25.56
C GLN A 59 6.59 -9.36 25.20
N VAL A 60 5.83 -9.05 24.14
CA VAL A 60 5.64 -7.66 23.67
C VAL A 60 4.78 -6.84 24.65
N LEU A 61 3.71 -7.43 25.20
CA LEU A 61 2.83 -6.77 26.19
C LEU A 61 3.55 -6.51 27.53
N SER A 62 4.51 -7.36 27.89
CA SER A 62 5.29 -7.19 29.14
C SER A 62 6.22 -5.97 29.15
N SER A 63 6.33 -5.25 28.03
CA SER A 63 7.18 -4.06 27.88
C SER A 63 6.48 -2.71 28.15
N TYR A 64 5.18 -2.70 28.44
CA TYR A 64 4.44 -1.48 28.77
C TYR A 64 4.17 -1.38 30.27
N SER A 65 4.35 -0.18 30.84
CA SER A 65 3.97 0.10 32.23
C SER A 65 2.49 0.38 32.39
N GLY A 66 1.78 0.71 31.31
CA GLY A 66 0.34 0.93 31.30
C GLY A 66 -0.23 1.12 29.91
N SER A 67 -1.49 0.69 29.73
CA SER A 67 -2.25 0.83 28.49
C SER A 67 -3.52 1.59 28.78
N TYR A 68 -3.70 2.76 28.17
CA TYR A 68 -4.83 3.65 28.46
C TYR A 68 -5.54 4.04 27.18
N ALA A 69 -6.87 4.06 27.19
CA ALA A 69 -7.67 4.44 26.04
C ALA A 69 -8.70 5.53 26.41
N LEU A 70 -8.78 6.58 25.58
CA LEU A 70 -9.81 7.62 25.67
C LEU A 70 -10.80 7.45 24.52
N LEU A 71 -12.07 7.15 24.84
CA LEU A 71 -13.16 6.98 23.87
C LEU A 71 -14.08 8.19 23.94
N ILE A 72 -14.18 8.95 22.86
CA ILE A 72 -15.05 10.12 22.75
C ILE A 72 -16.12 9.86 21.70
N GLY A 73 -17.38 9.88 22.12
CA GLY A 73 -18.53 9.68 21.24
C GLY A 73 -19.42 10.91 21.18
N LYS A 74 -19.85 11.31 19.98
CA LYS A 74 -20.70 12.48 19.75
C LYS A 74 -21.97 12.10 19.00
N SER A 75 -23.05 11.82 19.73
CA SER A 75 -24.33 11.39 19.15
C SER A 75 -25.40 12.48 19.11
N GLN A 76 -25.41 13.39 20.09
CA GLN A 76 -26.50 14.35 20.31
C GLN A 76 -26.10 15.78 19.93
N TYR A 77 -26.11 16.09 18.64
CA TYR A 77 -25.86 17.45 18.16
C TYR A 77 -27.10 18.34 18.31
N THR A 78 -26.85 19.62 18.55
CA THR A 78 -27.89 20.60 18.87
C THR A 78 -28.02 21.75 17.86
N HIS A 79 -27.06 21.93 16.95
CA HIS A 79 -26.97 23.11 16.09
C HIS A 79 -26.73 22.77 14.59
N GLY A 80 -27.69 22.08 13.96
CA GLY A 80 -27.70 21.90 12.50
C GLY A 80 -26.86 20.74 11.97
N TRP A 81 -26.34 19.88 12.84
CA TRP A 81 -25.74 18.60 12.47
C TRP A 81 -26.73 17.46 12.71
N SER A 82 -26.68 16.43 11.87
CA SER A 82 -27.48 15.23 12.07
C SER A 82 -27.06 14.49 13.35
N LYS A 83 -28.02 13.87 14.03
CA LYS A 83 -27.74 13.01 15.19
C LYS A 83 -27.16 11.68 14.71
N LEU A 84 -26.21 11.12 15.47
CA LEU A 84 -25.53 9.86 15.17
C LEU A 84 -25.87 8.84 16.26
N THR A 85 -26.99 8.14 16.09
CA THR A 85 -27.62 7.35 17.16
C THR A 85 -26.94 6.01 17.45
N THR A 86 -26.08 5.52 16.56
CA THR A 86 -25.37 4.23 16.72
C THR A 86 -24.14 4.33 17.64
N ILE A 87 -23.53 5.52 17.73
CA ILE A 87 -22.29 5.78 18.48
C ILE A 87 -22.31 5.24 19.92
N PRO A 88 -23.38 5.38 20.73
CA PRO A 88 -23.37 4.81 22.08
C PRO A 88 -23.15 3.29 22.11
N SER A 89 -23.74 2.55 21.18
CA SER A 89 -23.58 1.09 21.09
C SER A 89 -22.21 0.72 20.51
N GLU A 90 -21.77 1.43 19.47
CA GLU A 90 -20.46 1.22 18.84
C GLU A 90 -19.32 1.46 19.84
N LEU A 91 -19.37 2.53 20.64
CA LEU A 91 -18.36 2.80 21.66
C LEU A 91 -18.35 1.76 22.78
N GLN A 92 -19.50 1.18 23.11
CA GLN A 92 -19.55 0.11 24.10
C GLN A 92 -18.78 -1.12 23.60
N GLN A 93 -18.94 -1.50 22.33
CA GLN A 93 -18.21 -2.63 21.76
C GLN A 93 -16.71 -2.36 21.66
N VAL A 94 -16.31 -1.12 21.35
CA VAL A 94 -14.90 -0.70 21.37
C VAL A 94 -14.32 -0.73 22.78
N GLU A 95 -15.08 -0.28 23.78
CA GLU A 95 -14.70 -0.32 25.20
C GLU A 95 -14.49 -1.76 25.68
N GLU A 96 -15.41 -2.67 25.38
CA GLU A 96 -15.30 -4.10 25.69
C GLU A 96 -14.06 -4.73 25.04
N LEU A 97 -13.84 -4.44 23.75
CA LEU A 97 -12.69 -4.92 22.99
C LEU A 97 -11.36 -4.43 23.61
N LEU A 98 -11.23 -3.12 23.85
CA LEU A 98 -9.98 -2.55 24.34
C LEU A 98 -9.70 -2.98 25.77
N THR A 99 -10.73 -3.11 26.60
CA THR A 99 -10.61 -3.70 27.95
C THR A 99 -10.08 -5.13 27.87
N ALA A 100 -10.62 -5.96 26.97
CA ALA A 100 -10.12 -7.32 26.74
C ALA A 100 -8.65 -7.35 26.24
N LYS A 101 -8.21 -6.31 25.54
CA LYS A 101 -6.80 -6.11 25.11
C LYS A 101 -5.92 -5.45 26.19
N GLY A 102 -6.41 -5.30 27.41
CA GLY A 102 -5.66 -4.83 28.57
C GLY A 102 -5.56 -3.32 28.70
N PHE A 103 -6.46 -2.55 28.06
CA PHE A 103 -6.53 -1.10 28.25
C PHE A 103 -7.41 -0.73 29.42
N HIS A 104 -6.98 0.27 30.19
CA HIS A 104 -7.87 1.06 31.03
C HIS A 104 -8.60 2.07 30.15
N VAL A 105 -9.91 1.89 30.02
CA VAL A 105 -10.75 2.68 29.11
C VAL A 105 -11.45 3.79 29.88
N GLU A 106 -11.31 5.03 29.42
CA GLU A 106 -12.09 6.17 29.88
C GLU A 106 -13.00 6.68 28.77
N ARG A 107 -14.31 6.69 29.02
CA ARG A 107 -15.33 7.07 28.04
C ARG A 107 -15.91 8.46 28.32
N ALA A 108 -16.11 9.24 27.27
CA ALA A 108 -16.75 10.56 27.35
C ALA A 108 -17.75 10.78 26.21
N MET A 109 -19.00 11.05 26.55
CA MET A 109 -20.08 11.24 25.57
C MET A 109 -20.46 12.72 25.43
N ASN A 110 -20.79 13.13 24.22
CA ASN A 110 -21.50 14.38 23.91
C ASN A 110 -20.86 15.68 24.44
N LEU A 111 -19.54 15.71 24.68
CA LEU A 111 -18.85 16.92 25.18
C LEU A 111 -19.08 18.13 24.26
N LYS A 112 -19.24 19.30 24.90
CA LYS A 112 -19.29 20.61 24.25
C LYS A 112 -17.89 21.15 23.96
N ALA A 113 -17.81 22.27 23.26
CA ALA A 113 -16.56 22.90 22.83
C ALA A 113 -15.60 23.21 23.98
N ASP A 114 -16.12 23.71 25.10
CA ASP A 114 -15.37 24.08 26.30
C ASP A 114 -14.76 22.89 27.06
N ALA A 115 -15.27 21.69 26.82
CA ALA A 115 -14.86 20.46 27.48
C ALA A 115 -14.07 19.50 26.56
N LEU A 116 -14.31 19.52 25.24
CA LEU A 116 -13.69 18.56 24.32
C LEU A 116 -12.16 18.64 24.35
N GLY A 117 -11.59 19.83 24.15
CA GLY A 117 -10.14 20.00 24.15
C GLY A 117 -9.52 19.70 25.52
N LYS A 118 -10.15 20.17 26.60
CA LYS A 118 -9.70 19.90 27.98
C LYS A 118 -9.67 18.42 28.29
N ARG A 119 -10.59 17.63 27.73
CA ARG A 119 -10.63 16.19 27.95
C ARG A 119 -9.45 15.48 27.31
N PHE A 120 -9.06 15.85 26.09
CA PHE A 120 -7.84 15.34 25.45
C PHE A 120 -6.59 15.71 26.27
N GLU A 121 -6.50 16.97 26.68
CA GLU A 121 -5.37 17.48 27.46
C GLU A 121 -5.24 16.77 28.80
N ALA A 122 -6.34 16.66 29.57
CA ALA A 122 -6.34 15.97 30.86
C ALA A 122 -5.88 14.51 30.74
N PHE A 123 -6.30 13.79 29.69
CA PHE A 123 -5.88 12.42 29.47
C PHE A 123 -4.39 12.30 29.12
N VAL A 124 -3.86 13.24 28.32
CA VAL A 124 -2.43 13.34 28.04
C VAL A 124 -1.65 13.67 29.30
N GLU A 125 -2.14 14.59 30.13
CA GLU A 125 -1.48 14.96 31.38
C GLU A 125 -1.46 13.81 32.39
N GLN A 126 -2.53 13.03 32.44
CA GLN A 126 -2.66 11.92 33.37
C GLN A 126 -1.81 10.70 32.97
N TYR A 127 -1.74 10.37 31.68
CA TYR A 127 -1.14 9.10 31.23
C TYR A 127 0.01 9.26 30.22
N GLY A 128 0.13 10.42 29.59
CA GLY A 128 1.00 10.66 28.44
C GLY A 128 2.47 10.93 28.78
N PHE A 129 2.83 11.18 30.03
CA PHE A 129 4.21 11.51 30.43
C PHE A 129 5.01 10.34 30.99
N ALA A 130 4.40 9.16 31.19
CA ALA A 130 5.14 7.96 31.56
C ALA A 130 5.69 7.27 30.31
N GLU A 131 7.01 7.25 30.14
CA GLU A 131 7.71 6.79 28.92
C GLU A 131 7.25 5.41 28.43
N ASN A 132 7.01 4.45 29.32
CA ASN A 132 6.64 3.09 28.92
C ASN A 132 5.12 2.87 28.77
N ASN A 133 4.31 3.93 28.79
CA ASN A 133 2.88 3.79 28.51
C ASN A 133 2.58 3.66 27.01
N ARG A 134 1.39 3.13 26.70
CA ARG A 134 0.75 3.28 25.39
C ARG A 134 -0.64 3.90 25.54
N LEU A 135 -0.93 4.87 24.68
CA LEU A 135 -2.18 5.63 24.70
C LEU A 135 -2.96 5.38 23.40
N LEU A 136 -4.26 5.17 23.52
CA LEU A 136 -5.17 5.09 22.39
C LEU A 136 -6.24 6.16 22.51
N PHE A 137 -6.44 6.92 21.45
CA PHE A 137 -7.50 7.91 21.34
C PHE A 137 -8.47 7.42 20.27
N PHE A 138 -9.73 7.24 20.63
CA PHE A 138 -10.79 6.87 19.71
C PHE A 138 -11.87 7.95 19.73
N TYR A 139 -12.11 8.57 18.58
CA TYR A 139 -13.16 9.58 18.42
C TYR A 139 -14.14 9.11 17.36
N SER A 140 -15.44 9.13 17.69
CA SER A 140 -16.52 8.91 16.73
C SER A 140 -17.52 10.06 16.78
N GLY A 141 -17.80 10.66 15.62
CA GLY A 141 -18.64 11.85 15.49
C GLY A 141 -18.52 12.54 14.13
N HIS A 142 -19.07 13.73 14.02
CA HIS A 142 -18.89 14.57 12.85
C HIS A 142 -17.46 15.12 12.83
N GLY A 143 -16.91 15.17 11.61
CA GLY A 143 -15.70 15.87 11.25
C GLY A 143 -16.01 16.89 10.16
N TYR A 144 -15.18 17.92 10.03
CA TYR A 144 -15.31 18.89 8.96
C TYR A 144 -13.94 19.26 8.40
N THR A 145 -13.84 19.33 7.07
CA THR A 145 -12.66 19.85 6.39
C THR A 145 -12.96 21.21 5.80
N ARG A 146 -12.04 22.15 5.96
CA ARG A 146 -12.11 23.46 5.32
C ARG A 146 -10.80 23.80 4.64
N LYS A 147 -10.87 24.27 3.39
CA LYS A 147 -9.73 24.92 2.70
C LYS A 147 -9.57 26.36 3.16
N ASP A 148 -8.35 26.75 3.50
CA ASP A 148 -8.01 28.15 3.76
C ASP A 148 -7.86 28.93 2.43
N LYS A 149 -7.58 30.24 2.54
CA LYS A 149 -7.46 31.13 1.37
C LYS A 149 -6.26 30.81 0.45
N TRP A 150 -5.37 29.92 0.89
CA TRP A 150 -4.20 29.47 0.14
C TRP A 150 -4.36 28.03 -0.38
N GLY A 151 -5.53 27.43 -0.17
CA GLY A 151 -5.83 26.06 -0.59
C GLY A 151 -5.37 24.98 0.38
N ASN A 152 -4.83 25.33 1.57
CA ASN A 152 -4.48 24.32 2.55
C ASN A 152 -5.74 23.84 3.27
N GLU A 153 -5.87 22.53 3.41
CA GLU A 153 -6.98 21.91 4.12
C GLU A 153 -6.72 21.85 5.62
N LYS A 154 -7.76 22.14 6.40
CA LYS A 154 -7.79 22.07 7.85
C LYS A 154 -8.94 21.18 8.29
N GLY A 155 -8.63 20.14 9.06
CA GLY A 155 -9.63 19.26 9.68
C GLY A 155 -10.05 19.73 11.08
N TYR A 156 -11.32 19.52 11.43
CA TYR A 156 -11.90 19.88 12.72
C TYR A 156 -12.80 18.77 13.30
N LEU A 157 -12.58 18.39 14.55
CA LEU A 157 -13.53 17.59 15.32
C LEU A 157 -14.69 18.49 15.77
N VAL A 158 -15.93 18.00 15.67
CA VAL A 158 -17.14 18.80 15.90
C VAL A 158 -17.75 18.51 17.28
N PRO A 159 -17.72 19.45 18.24
CA PRO A 159 -18.49 19.35 19.48
C PRO A 159 -20.00 19.39 19.26
N THR A 160 -20.78 18.88 20.22
CA THR A 160 -22.24 18.77 20.12
C THR A 160 -22.97 20.12 20.02
N ASP A 161 -22.33 21.21 20.46
CA ASP A 161 -22.84 22.58 20.46
C ASP A 161 -22.20 23.48 19.39
N ALA A 162 -21.34 22.94 18.53
CA ALA A 162 -20.79 23.66 17.40
C ALA A 162 -21.84 23.79 16.28
N PRO A 163 -22.10 25.01 15.76
CA PRO A 163 -23.06 25.17 14.68
C PRO A 163 -22.54 24.60 13.36
N ASN A 164 -23.44 24.19 12.47
CA ASN A 164 -23.05 23.76 11.13
C ASN A 164 -22.51 24.98 10.33
N PRO A 165 -21.31 24.88 9.73
CA PRO A 165 -20.64 26.00 9.07
C PRO A 165 -21.37 26.54 7.84
N HIS A 166 -22.35 25.80 7.30
CA HIS A 166 -23.25 26.31 6.25
C HIS A 166 -24.17 27.42 6.76
N PHE A 167 -24.52 27.41 8.05
CA PHE A 167 -25.40 28.41 8.68
C PHE A 167 -24.62 29.44 9.49
N ASP A 168 -23.60 29.01 10.23
CA ASP A 168 -22.74 29.90 11.04
C ASP A 168 -21.29 29.45 11.01
N LYS A 169 -20.57 29.97 10.00
CA LYS A 169 -19.14 29.71 9.82
C LYS A 169 -18.30 30.26 10.96
N THR A 170 -18.64 31.40 11.54
CA THR A 170 -17.81 32.05 12.58
C THR A 170 -17.96 31.32 13.90
N GLY A 171 -19.19 31.02 14.32
CA GLY A 171 -19.46 30.23 15.52
C GLY A 171 -18.90 28.81 15.43
N PHE A 172 -18.90 28.21 14.23
CA PHE A 172 -18.24 26.92 14.01
C PHE A 172 -16.74 27.00 14.33
N LEU A 173 -16.03 27.99 13.81
CA LEU A 173 -14.58 28.13 14.01
C LEU A 173 -14.18 28.46 15.45
N GLN A 174 -15.06 29.12 16.20
CA GLN A 174 -14.83 29.40 17.61
C GLN A 174 -14.99 28.16 18.49
N LYS A 175 -15.79 27.18 18.06
CA LYS A 175 -16.16 26.02 18.86
C LYS A 175 -15.49 24.71 18.42
N ALA A 176 -15.27 24.53 17.12
CA ALA A 176 -14.73 23.29 16.58
C ALA A 176 -13.24 23.13 16.94
N LEU A 177 -12.82 21.89 17.20
CA LEU A 177 -11.45 21.58 17.62
C LEU A 177 -10.58 21.27 16.41
N GLU A 178 -9.62 22.14 16.11
CA GLU A 178 -8.71 21.97 14.96
C GLU A 178 -7.74 20.79 15.18
N MET A 179 -7.54 19.96 14.16
CA MET A 179 -6.63 18.82 14.21
C MET A 179 -5.17 19.18 14.51
N ASN A 180 -4.73 20.41 14.22
CA ASN A 180 -3.40 20.89 14.59
C ASN A 180 -3.20 20.95 16.12
N GLN A 181 -4.27 21.17 16.88
CA GLN A 181 -4.21 21.10 18.34
C GLN A 181 -3.95 19.66 18.81
N ILE A 182 -4.60 18.68 18.17
CA ILE A 182 -4.36 17.25 18.42
C ILE A 182 -2.90 16.89 18.12
N LEU A 183 -2.35 17.36 16.99
CA LEU A 183 -0.93 17.16 16.67
C LEU A 183 0.00 17.80 17.69
N THR A 184 -0.40 18.92 18.28
CA THR A 184 0.36 19.59 19.33
C THR A 184 0.40 18.73 20.59
N TRP A 185 -0.74 18.18 21.01
CA TRP A 185 -0.77 17.23 22.13
C TRP A 185 -0.02 15.92 21.82
N ALA A 186 -0.12 15.40 20.59
CA ALA A 186 0.62 14.20 20.19
C ALA A 186 2.14 14.36 20.32
N ARG A 187 2.67 15.57 20.08
CA ARG A 187 4.10 15.89 20.29
C ARG A 187 4.48 16.04 21.76
N ARG A 188 3.53 16.42 22.63
CA ARG A 188 3.75 16.56 24.08
C ARG A 188 3.79 15.21 24.81
N ILE A 189 3.13 14.19 24.28
CA ILE A 189 3.16 12.84 24.86
C ILE A 189 4.62 12.36 24.88
N GLU A 190 5.11 11.89 26.02
CA GLU A 190 6.42 11.22 26.20
C GLU A 190 6.27 9.69 26.18
N ALA A 191 5.07 9.18 26.45
CA ALA A 191 4.74 7.77 26.35
C ALA A 191 5.15 7.19 24.99
N LYS A 192 5.66 5.96 25.02
CA LYS A 192 6.30 5.28 23.89
C LYS A 192 5.37 5.26 22.69
N HIS A 193 4.12 4.84 22.86
CA HIS A 193 3.18 4.73 21.74
C HIS A 193 1.91 5.53 21.96
N ALA A 194 1.47 6.25 20.92
CA ALA A 194 0.14 6.84 20.87
C ALA A 194 -0.52 6.58 19.52
N LEU A 195 -1.72 6.00 19.54
CA LEU A 195 -2.55 5.78 18.36
C LEU A 195 -3.80 6.65 18.44
N PHE A 196 -4.10 7.36 17.36
CA PHE A 196 -5.27 8.23 17.22
C PHE A 196 -6.16 7.70 16.10
N LEU A 197 -7.34 7.22 16.45
CA LEU A 197 -8.37 6.68 15.57
C LEU A 197 -9.53 7.67 15.49
N PHE A 198 -9.84 8.15 14.29
CA PHE A 198 -10.91 9.10 14.05
C PHE A 198 -11.95 8.49 13.10
N ASP A 199 -13.06 8.05 13.68
CA ASP A 199 -14.30 7.72 12.96
C ASP A 199 -15.07 9.01 12.62
N SER A 200 -14.44 9.84 11.80
CA SER A 200 -14.92 11.14 11.30
C SER A 200 -14.14 11.54 10.05
N CYS A 201 -14.72 12.37 9.19
CA CYS A 201 -14.11 12.74 7.90
C CYS A 201 -13.05 13.83 8.01
N PHE A 202 -11.87 13.59 7.44
CA PHE A 202 -10.75 14.53 7.40
C PHE A 202 -9.89 14.38 6.15
N SER A 203 -9.37 15.48 5.62
CA SER A 203 -8.63 15.45 4.36
C SER A 203 -7.26 14.75 4.31
N GLY A 204 -6.81 14.08 5.37
CA GLY A 204 -5.59 13.29 5.33
C GLY A 204 -4.27 14.05 5.07
N THR A 205 -4.28 15.37 4.78
CA THR A 205 -3.10 16.20 4.45
C THR A 205 -2.07 16.31 5.58
N VAL A 206 -2.48 15.96 6.79
CA VAL A 206 -1.63 15.84 7.97
C VAL A 206 -0.68 14.64 7.88
N PHE A 207 -1.10 13.57 7.21
CA PHE A 207 -0.42 12.27 7.24
C PHE A 207 0.46 12.10 6.00
N LYS A 208 1.74 11.78 6.20
CA LYS A 208 2.59 11.27 5.12
C LYS A 208 2.68 9.77 5.32
N ALA A 209 2.04 9.00 4.44
CA ALA A 209 2.46 7.62 4.22
C ALA A 209 3.87 7.69 3.61
N LYS A 210 4.90 7.36 4.40
CA LYS A 210 6.17 6.96 3.80
C LYS A 210 5.90 5.60 3.14
N THR A 211 6.38 5.46 1.90
CA THR A 211 6.45 4.18 1.19
C THR A 211 7.03 3.10 2.10
N LEU A 212 6.38 1.94 2.09
CA LEU A 212 6.78 0.71 2.76
C LEU A 212 8.29 0.43 2.53
N PRO A 213 9.07 0.11 3.58
CA PRO A 213 10.26 -0.69 3.39
C PRO A 213 9.84 -2.08 2.90
N GLU A 214 10.50 -2.58 1.86
CA GLU A 214 10.31 -3.91 1.26
C GLU A 214 10.76 -5.08 2.16
N VAL A 215 10.95 -4.84 3.46
CA VAL A 215 11.51 -5.81 4.41
C VAL A 215 10.80 -5.69 5.76
N PRO A 216 10.26 -6.78 6.35
CA PRO A 216 9.73 -6.75 7.70
C PRO A 216 10.85 -6.38 8.67
N ARG A 217 10.76 -5.22 9.32
CA ARG A 217 11.54 -4.97 10.53
C ARG A 217 10.95 -5.87 11.62
N GLN A 218 11.80 -6.53 12.37
CA GLN A 218 11.39 -7.44 13.44
C GLN A 218 10.48 -6.66 14.43
N ILE A 219 9.32 -7.22 14.80
CA ILE A 219 8.33 -6.59 15.70
C ILE A 219 8.97 -6.10 17.01
N SER A 220 9.98 -6.82 17.50
CA SER A 220 10.76 -6.45 18.69
C SER A 220 11.43 -5.09 18.57
N GLU A 221 11.93 -4.70 17.40
CA GLU A 221 12.55 -3.40 17.18
C GLU A 221 11.50 -2.28 17.06
N MET A 222 10.38 -2.55 16.39
CA MET A 222 9.31 -1.56 16.18
C MET A 222 8.53 -1.26 17.48
N THR A 223 8.41 -2.25 18.37
CA THR A 223 7.73 -2.10 19.67
C THR A 223 8.54 -1.33 20.71
N GLN A 224 9.86 -1.18 20.50
CA GLN A 224 10.77 -0.48 21.41
C GLN A 224 10.89 1.02 21.11
N LEU A 225 10.55 1.46 19.90
CA LEU A 225 10.76 2.84 19.45
C LEU A 225 9.49 3.69 19.56
N PRO A 226 9.60 5.02 19.77
CA PRO A 226 8.45 5.89 19.88
C PRO A 226 7.63 6.01 18.59
N VAL A 227 6.30 6.10 18.73
CA VAL A 227 5.38 6.32 17.60
C VAL A 227 4.17 7.18 17.95
N ARG A 228 3.79 8.09 17.05
CA ARG A 228 2.49 8.78 17.00
C ARG A 228 1.83 8.43 15.68
N GLN A 229 0.77 7.66 15.75
CA GLN A 229 0.11 7.07 14.59
C GLN A 229 -1.34 7.52 14.52
N PHE A 230 -1.81 7.74 13.30
CA PHE A 230 -3.11 8.32 13.03
C PHE A 230 -3.82 7.50 11.97
N ILE A 231 -5.10 7.24 12.18
CA ILE A 231 -6.00 6.54 11.27
C ILE A 231 -7.33 7.30 11.25
N THR A 232 -7.83 7.66 10.06
CA THR A 232 -9.10 8.36 9.88
C THR A 232 -10.03 7.58 8.97
N ALA A 233 -11.35 7.70 9.15
CA ALA A 233 -12.35 6.91 8.42
C ALA A 233 -12.58 7.34 6.97
N GLY A 234 -12.32 8.59 6.59
CA GLY A 234 -12.55 9.08 5.22
C GLY A 234 -11.73 10.34 4.88
N THR A 235 -11.80 10.76 3.62
CA THR A 235 -11.09 11.94 3.08
C THR A 235 -11.86 13.26 3.28
N ALA A 236 -11.40 14.34 2.61
CA ALA A 236 -11.85 15.73 2.78
C ALA A 236 -13.34 15.93 2.47
N ASP A 237 -13.80 15.22 1.44
CA ASP A 237 -15.05 15.46 0.73
C ASP A 237 -16.06 14.32 0.96
N GLU A 238 -15.69 13.34 1.78
CA GLU A 238 -16.55 12.22 2.16
C GLU A 238 -17.33 12.57 3.43
N THR A 239 -18.49 11.94 3.62
CA THR A 239 -19.27 12.04 4.87
C THR A 239 -19.30 10.68 5.56
N VAL A 240 -19.16 10.65 6.88
CA VAL A 240 -19.31 9.39 7.63
C VAL A 240 -20.79 9.06 7.63
N PRO A 241 -21.20 7.88 7.13
CA PRO A 241 -22.59 7.47 7.15
C PRO A 241 -23.12 7.42 8.59
N ALA A 242 -24.43 7.57 8.75
CA ALA A 242 -25.08 7.55 10.08
C ALA A 242 -24.89 6.22 10.85
N GLN A 243 -24.50 5.16 10.14
CA GLN A 243 -24.04 3.89 10.68
C GLN A 243 -22.57 3.73 10.31
N SER A 244 -21.69 3.58 11.30
CA SER A 244 -20.24 3.51 11.05
C SER A 244 -19.88 2.16 10.41
N VAL A 245 -19.16 2.20 9.28
CA VAL A 245 -18.49 1.02 8.71
C VAL A 245 -17.06 0.87 9.25
N PHE A 246 -16.46 1.99 9.64
CA PHE A 246 -15.12 2.04 10.21
C PHE A 246 -15.04 1.34 11.57
N THR A 247 -15.99 1.62 12.47
CA THR A 247 -15.96 1.07 13.83
C THR A 247 -16.11 -0.46 13.88
N PRO A 248 -17.09 -1.07 13.17
CA PRO A 248 -17.17 -2.52 13.06
C PRO A 248 -15.91 -3.15 12.45
N ALA A 249 -15.37 -2.57 11.36
CA ALA A 249 -14.14 -3.08 10.75
C ALA A 249 -12.94 -3.00 11.73
N PHE A 250 -12.82 -1.93 12.51
CA PHE A 250 -11.80 -1.82 13.56
C PHE A 250 -11.97 -2.90 14.63
N ILE A 251 -13.21 -3.19 15.04
CA ILE A 251 -13.50 -4.24 16.00
C ILE A 251 -13.09 -5.60 15.44
N ASP A 252 -13.49 -5.92 14.22
CA ASP A 252 -13.23 -7.20 13.56
C ASP A 252 -11.73 -7.45 13.37
N ALA A 253 -10.99 -6.40 13.00
CA ALA A 253 -9.54 -6.45 12.84
C ALA A 253 -8.83 -7.01 14.09
N LEU A 254 -9.27 -6.59 15.27
CA LEU A 254 -8.63 -6.95 16.55
C LEU A 254 -9.30 -8.13 17.26
N ARG A 255 -10.62 -8.29 17.11
CA ARG A 255 -11.42 -9.34 17.74
C ARG A 255 -11.17 -10.68 17.08
N TYR A 256 -11.23 -10.71 15.75
CA TYR A 256 -11.07 -11.93 14.94
C TYR A 256 -9.67 -12.04 14.32
N GLY A 257 -8.77 -11.09 14.61
CA GLY A 257 -7.41 -11.09 14.06
C GLY A 257 -7.38 -10.85 12.54
N LEU A 258 -8.43 -10.28 11.95
CA LEU A 258 -8.45 -9.97 10.52
C LEU A 258 -7.45 -8.87 10.14
N GLY A 259 -7.05 -8.07 11.12
CA GLY A 259 -6.01 -7.05 10.97
C GLY A 259 -4.59 -7.59 11.07
N ASP A 260 -4.39 -8.86 11.43
CA ASP A 260 -3.08 -9.52 11.40
C ASP A 260 -2.85 -10.02 9.98
N LEU A 261 -2.22 -9.17 9.18
CA LEU A 261 -2.04 -9.39 7.75
C LEU A 261 -0.84 -10.31 7.51
N TYR A 262 0.11 -10.34 8.45
CA TYR A 262 1.30 -11.17 8.37
C TYR A 262 1.20 -12.51 9.11
N LYS A 263 0.09 -12.75 9.83
CA LYS A 263 -0.20 -13.97 10.61
C LYS A 263 0.88 -14.27 11.66
N ASP A 264 1.42 -13.21 12.26
CA ASP A 264 2.47 -13.32 13.27
C ASP A 264 1.94 -13.23 14.72
N GLY A 265 0.62 -13.16 14.87
CA GLY A 265 -0.05 -13.06 16.16
C GLY A 265 -0.16 -11.64 16.69
N TYR A 266 0.19 -10.64 15.88
CA TYR A 266 0.08 -9.23 16.23
C TYR A 266 -0.73 -8.45 15.18
N VAL A 267 -1.30 -7.33 15.61
CA VAL A 267 -1.85 -6.33 14.70
C VAL A 267 -1.09 -5.04 14.97
N THR A 268 -0.19 -4.67 14.07
CA THR A 268 0.48 -3.38 14.10
C THR A 268 -0.48 -2.26 13.67
N GLY A 269 -0.16 -1.01 13.98
CA GLY A 269 -0.92 0.14 13.52
C GLY A 269 -0.84 0.30 12.01
N GLU A 270 0.26 -0.14 11.39
CA GLU A 270 0.42 -0.17 9.93
C GLU A 270 -0.49 -1.22 9.30
N GLU A 271 -0.53 -2.45 9.84
CA GLU A 271 -1.46 -3.48 9.38
C GLU A 271 -2.92 -3.09 9.63
N LEU A 272 -3.22 -2.53 10.80
CA LEU A 272 -4.55 -2.02 11.10
C LEU A 272 -4.98 -0.94 10.11
N GLY A 273 -4.09 0.01 9.81
CA GLY A 273 -4.34 1.06 8.83
C GLY A 273 -4.56 0.50 7.42
N LEU A 274 -3.74 -0.48 7.00
CA LEU A 274 -3.86 -1.13 5.70
C LEU A 274 -5.14 -1.97 5.59
N TYR A 275 -5.48 -2.74 6.62
CA TYR A 275 -6.71 -3.50 6.72
C TYR A 275 -7.93 -2.58 6.59
N LEU A 276 -8.00 -1.51 7.38
CA LEU A 276 -9.11 -0.56 7.33
C LEU A 276 -9.22 0.12 5.97
N LYS A 277 -8.08 0.53 5.39
CA LYS A 277 -8.02 1.13 4.05
C LYS A 277 -8.54 0.19 2.97
N ASN A 278 -8.38 -1.12 3.10
CA ASN A 278 -8.85 -2.09 2.13
C ASN A 278 -10.30 -2.54 2.39
N LYS A 279 -10.70 -2.68 3.66
CA LYS A 279 -12.00 -3.22 4.08
C LYS A 279 -13.13 -2.21 4.00
N VAL A 280 -12.90 -0.97 4.45
CA VAL A 280 -13.97 0.05 4.56
C VAL A 280 -14.52 0.47 3.19
N PRO A 281 -13.72 0.73 2.14
CA PRO A 281 -14.24 1.12 0.83
C PRO A 281 -15.13 0.07 0.15
N VAL A 282 -15.03 -1.20 0.54
CA VAL A 282 -15.90 -2.28 0.03
C VAL A 282 -17.34 -2.13 0.52
N HIS A 283 -17.54 -1.47 1.67
CA HIS A 283 -18.83 -1.43 2.37
C HIS A 283 -19.39 -0.02 2.53
N ALA A 284 -18.61 1.03 2.26
CA ALA A 284 -19.05 2.42 2.24
C ALA A 284 -18.19 3.27 1.29
N GLU A 285 -18.71 4.41 0.83
CA GLU A 285 -17.95 5.46 0.12
C GLU A 285 -17.06 6.25 1.10
N GLN A 286 -16.18 5.53 1.78
CA GLN A 286 -15.24 6.03 2.77
C GLN A 286 -13.86 5.46 2.43
N HIS A 287 -12.85 6.33 2.37
CA HIS A 287 -11.48 5.94 2.06
C HIS A 287 -10.55 6.24 3.23
N PRO A 288 -10.38 5.29 4.17
CA PRO A 288 -9.54 5.50 5.33
C PRO A 288 -8.12 5.93 4.97
N GLN A 289 -7.59 6.87 5.75
CA GLN A 289 -6.22 7.33 5.64
C GLN A 289 -5.47 6.94 6.90
N TYR A 290 -4.23 6.50 6.76
CA TYR A 290 -3.37 6.20 7.89
C TYR A 290 -1.95 6.73 7.67
N GLY A 291 -1.25 6.98 8.77
CA GLY A 291 0.15 7.38 8.73
C GLY A 291 0.70 7.78 10.10
N LYS A 292 1.98 8.14 10.10
CA LYS A 292 2.70 8.58 11.30
C LYS A 292 2.92 10.09 11.27
N ILE A 293 3.12 10.69 12.46
CA ILE A 293 3.44 12.11 12.56
C ILE A 293 4.69 12.46 11.74
N LYS A 294 4.75 13.66 11.18
CA LYS A 294 5.91 14.18 10.43
C LYS A 294 7.01 14.63 11.40
N ASP A 295 7.49 13.72 12.24
CA ASP A 295 8.59 13.91 13.17
C ASP A 295 9.39 12.61 13.23
N TYR A 296 10.67 12.67 12.85
CA TYR A 296 11.51 11.48 12.74
C TYR A 296 11.65 10.74 14.06
N SER A 297 11.71 11.43 15.20
CA SER A 297 11.91 10.81 16.51
C SER A 297 10.65 10.11 17.02
N LEU A 298 9.48 10.65 16.65
CA LEU A 298 8.16 10.18 17.06
C LEU A 298 7.46 9.28 16.01
N SER A 299 8.19 8.83 14.98
CA SER A 299 7.63 8.02 13.89
C SER A 299 8.43 6.73 13.64
N ARG A 300 9.18 6.24 14.64
CA ARG A 300 10.16 5.16 14.44
C ARG A 300 9.62 3.78 14.78
N GLY A 301 8.71 3.70 15.74
CA GLY A 301 8.07 2.46 16.13
C GLY A 301 6.75 2.22 15.41
N ASP A 302 5.98 1.29 15.97
CA ASP A 302 4.61 0.99 15.59
C ASP A 302 3.74 0.69 16.81
N PHE A 303 2.46 1.03 16.72
CA PHE A 303 1.52 0.64 17.76
C PHE A 303 1.16 -0.82 17.58
N VAL A 304 1.10 -1.64 18.64
CA VAL A 304 0.88 -3.09 18.49
C VAL A 304 -0.23 -3.59 19.39
N PHE A 305 -1.12 -4.43 18.83
CA PHE A 305 -2.10 -5.25 19.53
C PHE A 305 -1.72 -6.73 19.41
N VAL A 306 -2.14 -7.56 20.37
CA VAL A 306 -1.94 -9.02 20.32
C VAL A 306 -3.21 -9.71 19.86
N VAL A 307 -3.07 -10.68 18.95
CA VAL A 307 -4.12 -11.57 18.48
C VAL A 307 -4.20 -12.77 19.44
N GLY A 308 -5.39 -13.07 19.96
CA GLY A 308 -5.59 -14.26 20.79
C GLY A 308 -4.92 -14.27 22.17
N ALA A 309 -5.27 -13.33 23.06
CA ALA A 309 -5.23 -13.52 24.51
C ALA A 309 -6.02 -12.39 25.20
N ALA A 310 -6.83 -12.72 26.19
CA ALA A 310 -7.22 -11.77 27.23
C ALA A 310 -5.94 -11.40 28.00
N ALA A 311 -5.63 -10.11 28.09
CA ALA A 311 -4.50 -9.66 28.91
C ALA A 311 -4.75 -10.08 30.37
N GLY A 312 -3.69 -10.55 31.05
CA GLY A 312 -3.73 -10.93 32.46
C GLY A 312 -4.22 -9.79 33.39
N PRO A 313 -4.36 -10.05 34.70
CA PRO A 313 -5.08 -9.19 35.63
C PRO A 313 -4.60 -7.73 35.55
N VAL A 314 -5.58 -6.87 35.29
CA VAL A 314 -5.47 -5.41 35.25
C VAL A 314 -4.81 -4.91 36.54
N PRO A 315 -3.72 -4.10 36.48
CA PRO A 315 -3.15 -3.51 37.68
C PRO A 315 -4.16 -2.55 38.34
N PRO A 316 -4.17 -2.45 39.69
CA PRO A 316 -5.16 -1.64 40.39
C PRO A 316 -5.03 -0.16 40.01
N PRO A 317 -6.17 0.58 39.98
CA PRO A 317 -6.19 1.98 39.60
C PRO A 317 -5.32 2.82 40.54
N VAL A 318 -4.46 3.65 39.97
CA VAL A 318 -3.85 4.77 40.68
C VAL A 318 -4.98 5.73 41.05
N GLN A 319 -5.32 5.82 42.33
CA GLN A 319 -6.42 6.65 42.83
C GLN A 319 -6.18 8.14 42.50
N PRO A 320 -7.08 8.79 41.74
CA PRO A 320 -7.18 10.24 41.76
C PRO A 320 -7.81 10.66 43.10
N GLN A 321 -7.21 11.67 43.74
CA GLN A 321 -7.70 12.26 44.98
C GLN A 321 -9.16 12.72 44.85
N ALA A 322 -9.90 12.51 45.94
CA ALA A 322 -11.35 12.58 46.05
C ALA A 322 -12.02 13.82 45.42
N ALA A 323 -13.02 13.56 44.57
CA ALA A 323 -14.05 14.51 44.19
C ALA A 323 -15.20 14.48 45.21
N VAL A 324 -15.70 15.67 45.54
CA VAL A 324 -16.72 15.98 46.55
C VAL A 324 -18.10 15.39 46.18
N PRO A 325 -18.90 14.87 47.13
CA PRO A 325 -20.21 14.30 46.82
C PRO A 325 -21.28 15.40 46.61
N VAL A 326 -22.06 15.27 45.53
CA VAL A 326 -23.28 16.04 45.29
C VAL A 326 -24.50 15.16 45.60
N SER A 327 -25.43 15.67 46.40
CA SER A 327 -26.61 14.95 46.94
C SER A 327 -27.68 14.62 45.89
N PRO A 328 -28.51 13.58 46.10
CA PRO A 328 -29.61 13.24 45.20
C PRO A 328 -30.87 14.08 45.44
N VAL A 329 -31.53 14.47 44.34
CA VAL A 329 -32.85 15.14 44.32
C VAL A 329 -33.97 14.09 44.32
N ALA A 330 -34.97 14.29 45.18
CA ALA A 330 -36.14 13.41 45.38
C ALA A 330 -37.19 13.51 44.24
N PRO A 331 -38.01 12.46 44.01
CA PRO A 331 -39.08 12.49 43.01
C PRO A 331 -40.38 13.16 43.54
N MET A 332 -41.10 13.83 42.64
CA MET A 332 -42.42 14.45 42.87
C MET A 332 -43.59 13.47 42.64
N PRO A 333 -44.79 13.70 43.22
CA PRO A 333 -45.93 12.80 43.12
C PRO A 333 -46.82 13.06 41.88
N VAL A 334 -47.40 11.99 41.34
CA VAL A 334 -48.39 12.01 40.24
C VAL A 334 -49.81 11.77 40.77
N SER A 335 -50.76 12.57 40.30
CA SER A 335 -52.22 12.42 40.53
C SER A 335 -52.92 11.80 39.30
N PRO A 336 -54.11 11.18 39.45
CA PRO A 336 -54.66 10.23 38.48
C PRO A 336 -55.56 10.86 37.40
N VAL A 337 -55.65 10.17 36.25
CA VAL A 337 -56.51 10.49 35.09
C VAL A 337 -57.74 9.54 35.06
N PRO A 338 -58.91 9.95 34.54
CA PRO A 338 -60.17 9.21 34.69
C PRO A 338 -60.35 8.07 33.67
N THR A 339 -61.16 7.10 34.06
CA THR A 339 -61.54 5.88 33.33
C THR A 339 -62.64 6.09 32.28
N THR A 340 -62.51 5.39 31.14
CA THR A 340 -63.54 5.14 30.12
C THR A 340 -63.76 3.62 29.93
N PRO A 341 -64.86 3.18 29.27
CA PRO A 341 -65.67 2.05 29.73
C PRO A 341 -65.28 0.67 29.18
N VAL A 342 -65.75 -0.34 29.90
CA VAL A 342 -65.57 -1.78 29.73
C VAL A 342 -66.12 -2.28 28.37
N PHE A 343 -65.24 -2.87 27.55
CA PHE A 343 -65.60 -3.76 26.44
C PHE A 343 -65.41 -5.23 26.87
N LYS A 344 -66.28 -6.11 26.36
CA LYS A 344 -66.26 -7.57 26.57
C LYS A 344 -64.85 -8.14 26.27
N PRO A 345 -64.32 -9.06 27.09
CA PRO A 345 -63.02 -9.68 26.81
C PRO A 345 -63.14 -10.49 25.52
N VAL A 346 -62.44 -10.05 24.48
CA VAL A 346 -62.21 -10.87 23.28
C VAL A 346 -61.13 -11.88 23.66
N SER A 347 -61.33 -13.15 23.30
CA SER A 347 -60.35 -14.21 23.54
C SER A 347 -59.03 -13.87 22.83
N ASP A 348 -57.92 -14.02 23.55
CA ASP A 348 -56.53 -13.86 23.10
C ASP A 348 -55.79 -15.05 23.73
N ARG A 349 -55.68 -16.15 22.97
CA ARG A 349 -55.29 -17.47 23.49
C ARG A 349 -53.82 -17.58 23.82
N ASP A 350 -52.96 -16.94 23.05
CA ASP A 350 -51.52 -16.92 23.26
C ASP A 350 -51.03 -15.66 23.99
N GLY A 351 -51.89 -14.66 24.17
CA GLY A 351 -51.62 -13.48 25.01
C GLY A 351 -50.71 -12.47 24.34
N ASP A 352 -50.69 -12.43 23.00
CA ASP A 352 -49.77 -11.64 22.20
C ASP A 352 -50.24 -10.17 22.01
N GLY A 353 -51.45 -9.87 22.49
CA GLY A 353 -52.13 -8.58 22.43
C GLY A 353 -52.91 -8.36 21.14
N VAL A 354 -53.07 -9.37 20.29
CA VAL A 354 -53.96 -9.45 19.14
C VAL A 354 -55.08 -10.43 19.47
N ALA A 355 -56.32 -9.98 19.39
CA ALA A 355 -57.43 -10.86 19.69
C ALA A 355 -57.56 -11.99 18.65
N ASP A 356 -57.97 -13.19 19.08
CA ASP A 356 -58.03 -14.42 18.26
C ASP A 356 -58.75 -14.27 16.91
N ASN A 357 -59.74 -13.36 16.84
CA ASN A 357 -60.51 -13.10 15.61
C ASN A 357 -59.83 -12.14 14.63
N GLN A 358 -58.69 -11.55 15.02
CA GLN A 358 -57.84 -10.67 14.24
C GLN A 358 -56.41 -11.21 14.12
N ASP A 359 -56.15 -12.36 14.72
CA ASP A 359 -54.86 -13.01 14.80
C ASP A 359 -54.77 -14.14 13.75
N ASN A 360 -53.74 -14.08 12.91
CA ASN A 360 -53.47 -15.11 11.89
C ASN A 360 -52.70 -16.32 12.47
N CYS A 361 -52.13 -16.18 13.66
CA CYS A 361 -51.37 -17.18 14.39
C CYS A 361 -51.84 -17.31 15.87
N PRO A 362 -53.12 -17.59 16.15
CA PRO A 362 -53.74 -17.43 17.49
C PRO A 362 -53.33 -18.46 18.56
N ASN A 363 -52.24 -19.19 18.39
CA ASN A 363 -51.76 -20.19 19.35
C ASN A 363 -50.22 -20.23 19.38
N ASN A 364 -49.53 -19.10 19.22
CA ASN A 364 -48.08 -19.05 19.35
C ASN A 364 -47.66 -19.49 20.76
N ARG A 365 -46.48 -20.08 20.86
CA ARG A 365 -45.84 -20.32 22.15
C ARG A 365 -45.15 -19.03 22.63
N PRO A 366 -45.02 -18.80 23.95
CA PRO A 366 -44.28 -17.64 24.47
C PRO A 366 -42.87 -17.48 23.89
N ALA A 367 -42.18 -18.59 23.57
CA ALA A 367 -40.86 -18.57 22.96
C ALA A 367 -40.85 -18.06 21.50
N GLU A 368 -41.94 -18.24 20.75
CA GLU A 368 -42.06 -17.83 19.34
C GLU A 368 -42.30 -16.31 19.22
N MET A 369 -42.81 -15.69 20.30
CA MET A 369 -43.14 -14.28 20.36
C MET A 369 -42.07 -13.42 21.03
N VAL A 370 -40.96 -14.03 21.47
CA VAL A 370 -39.89 -13.34 22.21
C VAL A 370 -39.25 -12.21 21.39
N SER A 371 -39.16 -12.40 20.08
CA SER A 371 -38.66 -11.40 19.12
C SER A 371 -39.75 -10.44 18.63
N GLY A 372 -40.98 -10.61 19.10
CA GLY A 372 -42.16 -9.85 18.71
C GLY A 372 -43.01 -10.52 17.63
N ILE A 373 -44.13 -9.86 17.33
CA ILE A 373 -45.13 -10.27 16.33
C ILE A 373 -45.45 -9.12 15.39
N TYR A 374 -46.01 -9.41 14.22
CA TYR A 374 -46.60 -8.37 13.38
C TYR A 374 -47.87 -7.81 14.02
N LYS A 375 -47.98 -6.49 14.20
CA LYS A 375 -49.17 -5.85 14.78
C LYS A 375 -50.26 -5.52 13.73
N SER A 376 -49.95 -5.62 12.45
CA SER A 376 -50.87 -5.31 11.34
C SER A 376 -50.49 -6.01 10.05
N GLY A 377 -51.42 -6.08 9.09
CA GLY A 377 -51.20 -6.69 7.78
C GLY A 377 -51.59 -8.17 7.73
N SER A 378 -51.25 -8.84 6.62
CA SER A 378 -51.59 -10.24 6.37
C SER A 378 -50.89 -11.23 7.31
N ARG A 379 -49.83 -10.80 8.00
CA ARG A 379 -49.11 -11.60 9.01
C ARG A 379 -49.46 -11.19 10.45
N ARG A 380 -50.48 -10.36 10.68
CA ARG A 380 -50.85 -9.87 12.04
C ARG A 380 -50.98 -11.05 13.02
N GLY A 381 -50.31 -10.96 14.17
CA GLY A 381 -50.28 -12.00 15.20
C GLY A 381 -49.23 -13.10 15.00
N CYS A 382 -48.57 -13.16 13.84
CA CYS A 382 -47.50 -14.13 13.61
C CYS A 382 -46.11 -13.60 14.06
N PRO A 383 -45.16 -14.48 14.40
CA PRO A 383 -43.78 -14.11 14.73
C PRO A 383 -43.12 -13.25 13.64
N LEU A 384 -42.30 -12.28 14.06
CA LEU A 384 -41.58 -11.42 13.12
C LEU A 384 -40.54 -12.21 12.30
N ASP A 385 -40.37 -11.76 11.06
CA ASP A 385 -39.39 -12.21 10.07
C ASP A 385 -39.00 -10.93 9.30
N HIS A 386 -37.91 -10.29 9.74
CA HIS A 386 -37.57 -8.92 9.34
C HIS A 386 -36.96 -8.82 7.94
N ASP A 387 -36.19 -9.82 7.50
CA ASP A 387 -35.56 -9.86 6.18
C ASP A 387 -36.31 -10.75 5.17
N ASN A 388 -37.37 -11.44 5.61
CA ASN A 388 -38.25 -12.27 4.78
C ASN A 388 -37.56 -13.49 4.17
N ASP A 389 -36.60 -14.07 4.88
CA ASP A 389 -35.85 -15.25 4.46
C ASP A 389 -36.55 -16.58 4.79
N GLN A 390 -37.73 -16.50 5.44
CA GLN A 390 -38.58 -17.61 5.91
C GLN A 390 -38.12 -18.27 7.21
N VAL A 391 -37.09 -17.74 7.87
CA VAL A 391 -36.68 -18.09 9.22
C VAL A 391 -37.16 -16.98 10.16
N PRO A 392 -38.14 -17.23 11.04
CA PRO A 392 -38.60 -16.19 11.96
C PRO A 392 -37.48 -15.73 12.90
N ASP A 393 -37.47 -14.45 13.25
CA ASP A 393 -36.46 -13.76 14.08
C ASP A 393 -36.09 -14.48 15.38
N TYR A 394 -37.00 -15.26 15.97
CA TYR A 394 -36.74 -15.99 17.22
C TYR A 394 -35.90 -17.27 17.01
N ARG A 395 -35.74 -17.71 15.76
CA ARG A 395 -34.88 -18.83 15.32
C ARG A 395 -33.78 -18.39 14.38
N ASP A 396 -33.89 -17.18 13.85
CA ASP A 396 -32.94 -16.61 12.93
C ASP A 396 -31.74 -16.01 13.69
N LYS A 397 -30.54 -16.49 13.36
CA LYS A 397 -29.27 -15.95 13.89
C LYS A 397 -28.85 -14.69 13.13
N CYS A 398 -29.39 -14.47 11.94
CA CYS A 398 -29.14 -13.36 11.04
C CYS A 398 -30.44 -12.63 10.61
N PRO A 399 -31.30 -12.17 11.54
CA PRO A 399 -32.68 -11.68 11.27
C PRO A 399 -32.83 -10.44 10.39
N ARG A 400 -31.73 -9.89 9.85
CA ARG A 400 -31.72 -8.62 9.10
C ARG A 400 -30.76 -8.67 7.92
N ASN A 401 -30.70 -9.80 7.23
CA ASN A 401 -29.93 -9.92 6.00
C ASN A 401 -30.36 -8.87 4.96
N ARG A 402 -29.41 -8.43 4.15
CA ARG A 402 -29.67 -7.56 3.00
C ARG A 402 -30.21 -8.40 1.84
N PRO A 403 -30.99 -7.80 0.91
CA PRO A 403 -31.48 -8.53 -0.27
C PRO A 403 -30.39 -9.18 -1.14
N ALA A 404 -29.16 -8.65 -1.12
CA ALA A 404 -28.03 -9.24 -1.84
C ALA A 404 -27.53 -10.56 -1.21
N GLU A 405 -27.66 -10.69 0.11
CA GLU A 405 -27.21 -11.84 0.91
C GLU A 405 -28.21 -12.99 0.79
N LEU A 406 -29.48 -12.66 0.56
CA LEU A 406 -30.56 -13.64 0.32
C LEU A 406 -30.58 -14.22 -1.11
N ARG A 407 -29.75 -13.71 -2.04
CA ARG A 407 -29.81 -14.08 -3.48
C ARG A 407 -29.58 -15.56 -3.76
N GLN A 408 -28.72 -16.20 -2.98
CA GLN A 408 -28.32 -17.60 -3.21
C GLN A 408 -28.93 -18.58 -2.20
N SER A 409 -29.84 -18.13 -1.33
CA SER A 409 -30.46 -18.82 -0.17
C SER A 409 -29.73 -18.65 1.16
N VAL A 410 -30.48 -18.89 2.24
CA VAL A 410 -30.02 -18.94 3.63
C VAL A 410 -30.02 -20.39 4.12
N ASN A 411 -29.20 -20.68 5.12
CA ASN A 411 -29.18 -21.96 5.82
C ASN A 411 -30.32 -22.03 6.86
N SER A 412 -30.40 -23.15 7.59
CA SER A 412 -31.45 -23.37 8.60
C SER A 412 -31.42 -22.39 9.79
N ASP A 413 -30.33 -21.64 9.94
CA ASP A 413 -30.18 -20.60 10.96
C ASP A 413 -30.56 -19.20 10.43
N GLY A 414 -31.05 -19.08 9.19
CA GLY A 414 -31.39 -17.80 8.55
C GLY A 414 -30.16 -16.98 8.10
N CYS A 415 -28.97 -17.57 8.11
CA CYS A 415 -27.75 -16.89 7.66
C CYS A 415 -27.39 -17.27 6.21
N PRO A 416 -26.66 -16.42 5.46
CA PRO A 416 -26.22 -16.75 4.10
C PRO A 416 -25.49 -18.09 4.05
N SER A 417 -25.85 -18.91 3.06
CA SER A 417 -25.24 -20.24 2.87
C SER A 417 -23.77 -20.12 2.46
N ASP A 418 -22.95 -21.03 3.01
CA ASP A 418 -21.55 -21.26 2.69
C ASP A 418 -21.42 -22.77 2.43
N SER A 419 -21.43 -23.14 1.15
CA SER A 419 -21.63 -24.51 0.68
C SER A 419 -20.41 -25.39 0.94
N ASP A 420 -19.20 -24.84 0.90
CA ASP A 420 -17.96 -25.57 1.13
C ASP A 420 -17.30 -25.22 2.48
N GLN A 421 -17.87 -24.28 3.23
CA GLN A 421 -17.49 -23.92 4.61
C GLN A 421 -16.09 -23.30 4.70
N ASP A 422 -15.72 -22.53 3.68
CA ASP A 422 -14.43 -21.84 3.61
C ASP A 422 -14.41 -20.47 4.32
N GLY A 423 -15.58 -20.02 4.78
CA GLY A 423 -15.79 -18.75 5.46
C GLY A 423 -16.21 -17.60 4.53
N VAL A 424 -16.36 -17.85 3.24
CA VAL A 424 -16.91 -16.95 2.22
C VAL A 424 -18.27 -17.48 1.81
N ALA A 425 -19.34 -16.73 2.10
CA ALA A 425 -20.68 -17.16 1.72
C ALA A 425 -20.85 -17.25 0.20
N ASP A 426 -21.67 -18.20 -0.27
CA ASP A 426 -21.84 -18.58 -1.68
C ASP A 426 -22.14 -17.39 -2.61
N TYR A 427 -22.83 -16.35 -2.10
CA TYR A 427 -23.17 -15.15 -2.86
C TYR A 427 -21.97 -14.22 -3.13
N GLN A 428 -20.86 -14.38 -2.42
CA GLN A 428 -19.58 -13.69 -2.58
C GLN A 428 -18.46 -14.61 -3.06
N ASP A 429 -18.65 -15.91 -2.91
CA ASP A 429 -17.67 -16.93 -3.26
C ASP A 429 -17.62 -17.15 -4.79
N HIS A 430 -16.41 -17.07 -5.33
CA HIS A 430 -16.11 -17.33 -6.74
C HIS A 430 -15.89 -18.82 -7.01
N CYS A 431 -15.61 -19.60 -5.95
CA CYS A 431 -15.36 -21.02 -5.95
C CYS A 431 -16.20 -21.76 -4.87
N PRO A 432 -17.56 -21.65 -4.86
CA PRO A 432 -18.46 -22.10 -3.77
C PRO A 432 -18.57 -23.62 -3.54
N ARG A 433 -17.67 -24.42 -4.12
CA ARG A 433 -17.71 -25.90 -4.08
C ARG A 433 -16.31 -26.49 -4.07
N ASN A 434 -15.38 -25.88 -3.35
CA ASN A 434 -14.06 -26.44 -3.14
C ASN A 434 -14.15 -27.80 -2.45
N ARG A 435 -13.18 -28.67 -2.71
CA ARG A 435 -13.03 -29.93 -1.99
C ARG A 435 -12.38 -29.66 -0.65
N SER A 436 -12.69 -30.47 0.36
CA SER A 436 -12.06 -30.39 1.68
C SER A 436 -10.53 -30.44 1.66
N THR A 437 -9.93 -31.15 0.69
CA THR A 437 -8.48 -31.18 0.48
C THR A 437 -7.90 -29.86 0.00
N GLU A 438 -8.66 -29.07 -0.75
CA GLU A 438 -8.28 -27.75 -1.26
C GLU A 438 -8.41 -26.72 -0.14
N LEU A 439 -9.51 -26.76 0.61
CA LEU A 439 -9.75 -25.90 1.77
C LEU A 439 -8.70 -26.06 2.86
N ALA A 440 -8.19 -27.27 3.08
CA ALA A 440 -7.11 -27.53 4.02
C ALA A 440 -5.81 -26.78 3.69
N GLN A 441 -5.63 -26.34 2.44
CA GLN A 441 -4.48 -25.55 1.98
C GLN A 441 -4.73 -24.04 2.06
N GLY A 442 -5.98 -23.64 2.36
CA GLY A 442 -6.41 -22.25 2.47
C GLY A 442 -7.00 -21.71 1.16
N VAL A 443 -7.89 -20.74 1.32
CA VAL A 443 -8.54 -19.99 0.24
C VAL A 443 -8.21 -18.50 0.36
N ASN A 444 -8.32 -17.78 -0.74
CA ASN A 444 -8.23 -16.33 -0.80
C ASN A 444 -9.57 -15.69 -0.36
N PRO A 445 -9.65 -14.35 -0.22
CA PRO A 445 -10.89 -13.67 0.18
C PRO A 445 -12.07 -13.79 -0.80
N GLN A 446 -11.84 -14.35 -1.98
CA GLN A 446 -12.87 -14.65 -2.98
C GLN A 446 -13.35 -16.10 -2.89
N GLY A 447 -12.89 -16.87 -1.91
CA GLY A 447 -13.22 -18.27 -1.67
C GLY A 447 -12.53 -19.26 -2.61
N CYS A 448 -11.52 -18.82 -3.36
CA CYS A 448 -10.78 -19.71 -4.27
C CYS A 448 -9.44 -20.17 -3.66
N PRO A 449 -8.94 -21.39 -4.00
CA PRO A 449 -7.64 -21.87 -3.54
C PRO A 449 -6.52 -20.85 -3.79
N LEU A 450 -5.57 -20.77 -2.86
CA LEU A 450 -4.45 -19.84 -2.97
C LEU A 450 -3.63 -20.11 -4.25
N ASP A 451 -3.31 -19.01 -4.95
CA ASP A 451 -2.47 -18.95 -6.14
C ASP A 451 -1.58 -17.71 -5.95
N SER A 452 -0.45 -17.94 -5.28
CA SER A 452 0.44 -16.93 -4.69
C SER A 452 1.10 -16.07 -5.76
N ASP A 453 1.42 -16.65 -6.92
CA ASP A 453 2.00 -15.92 -8.03
C ASP A 453 0.98 -15.57 -9.13
N GLN A 454 -0.25 -16.06 -9.06
CA GLN A 454 -1.35 -15.77 -10.00
C GLN A 454 -1.04 -16.24 -11.41
N ASP A 455 -0.58 -17.47 -11.54
CA ASP A 455 -0.27 -18.10 -12.82
C ASP A 455 -1.38 -19.05 -13.31
N GLY A 456 -2.37 -19.32 -12.47
CA GLY A 456 -3.51 -20.19 -12.74
C GLY A 456 -3.35 -21.62 -12.22
N VAL A 457 -2.21 -21.97 -11.63
CA VAL A 457 -1.98 -23.22 -10.91
C VAL A 457 -2.04 -22.93 -9.41
N PRO A 458 -3.01 -23.48 -8.67
CA PRO A 458 -3.07 -23.27 -7.22
C PRO A 458 -1.82 -23.77 -6.51
N ASP A 459 -1.40 -23.10 -5.44
CA ASP A 459 -0.16 -23.34 -4.69
C ASP A 459 0.03 -24.82 -4.30
N TYR A 460 -1.05 -25.50 -3.95
CA TYR A 460 -1.01 -26.91 -3.55
C TYR A 460 -0.70 -27.88 -4.70
N ARG A 461 -0.73 -27.40 -5.95
CA ARG A 461 -0.36 -28.10 -7.20
C ARG A 461 0.81 -27.43 -7.91
N ASP A 462 1.31 -26.34 -7.37
CA ASP A 462 2.37 -25.53 -7.97
C ASP A 462 3.72 -25.87 -7.31
N ASN A 463 4.61 -26.45 -8.11
CA ASN A 463 5.97 -26.76 -7.68
C ASN A 463 6.85 -25.49 -7.58
N CYS A 464 6.37 -24.38 -8.12
CA CYS A 464 7.01 -23.09 -8.24
C CYS A 464 6.07 -21.92 -7.84
N ALA A 465 5.27 -22.10 -6.79
CA ALA A 465 4.21 -21.19 -6.27
C ALA A 465 4.54 -19.69 -6.08
N TYR A 466 5.79 -19.27 -6.28
CA TYR A 466 6.25 -17.89 -6.07
C TYR A 466 7.04 -17.34 -7.26
N ASN A 467 6.66 -17.68 -8.50
CA ASN A 467 7.34 -17.14 -9.66
C ASN A 467 7.23 -15.61 -9.70
N SER A 468 8.34 -14.97 -10.08
CA SER A 468 8.29 -13.54 -10.41
C SER A 468 7.37 -13.30 -11.61
N ALA A 469 6.77 -12.10 -11.69
CA ALA A 469 5.98 -11.70 -12.86
C ALA A 469 6.76 -11.85 -14.18
N LYS A 470 8.10 -11.72 -14.13
CA LYS A 470 8.96 -11.98 -15.28
C LYS A 470 8.92 -13.46 -15.68
N GLN A 471 9.09 -14.38 -14.74
CA GLN A 471 9.07 -15.82 -15.02
C GLN A 471 7.72 -16.24 -15.62
N ARG A 472 6.60 -15.83 -15.00
CA ARG A 472 5.26 -16.14 -15.51
C ARG A 472 5.03 -15.61 -16.93
N SER A 473 5.54 -14.42 -17.23
CA SER A 473 5.43 -13.83 -18.57
C SER A 473 6.17 -14.61 -19.68
N GLN A 474 7.10 -15.50 -19.31
CA GLN A 474 7.84 -16.33 -20.26
C GLN A 474 7.18 -17.69 -20.54
N GLY A 475 6.10 -18.02 -19.84
CA GLY A 475 5.39 -19.30 -19.95
C GLY A 475 5.74 -20.26 -18.81
N ILE A 476 4.69 -20.88 -18.27
CA ILE A 476 4.75 -21.90 -17.22
C ILE A 476 4.28 -23.24 -17.80
N ASP A 477 4.72 -24.34 -17.19
CA ASP A 477 4.19 -25.67 -17.46
C ASP A 477 2.98 -25.99 -16.56
N ALA A 478 2.45 -27.21 -16.69
CA ALA A 478 1.26 -27.66 -15.93
C ALA A 478 1.50 -27.83 -14.43
N SER A 479 2.75 -27.74 -13.99
CA SER A 479 3.20 -27.79 -12.60
C SER A 479 3.47 -26.40 -12.02
N GLY A 480 3.16 -25.34 -12.76
CA GLY A 480 3.39 -23.93 -12.37
C GLY A 480 4.86 -23.49 -12.47
N CYS A 481 5.75 -24.34 -12.98
CA CYS A 481 7.15 -23.97 -13.13
C CYS A 481 7.46 -23.33 -14.49
N PRO A 482 8.48 -22.45 -14.59
CA PRO A 482 8.87 -21.90 -15.88
C PRO A 482 9.20 -23.02 -16.88
N SER A 483 8.62 -22.95 -18.08
CA SER A 483 8.71 -24.06 -19.03
C SER A 483 10.16 -24.40 -19.40
N ASP A 484 10.49 -25.69 -19.33
CA ASP A 484 11.75 -26.30 -19.79
C ASP A 484 11.38 -27.32 -20.88
N SER A 485 11.66 -27.00 -22.14
CA SER A 485 11.15 -27.73 -23.30
C SER A 485 11.98 -28.96 -23.67
N ASP A 486 13.24 -29.04 -23.29
CA ASP A 486 14.12 -30.19 -23.53
C ASP A 486 14.58 -30.90 -22.24
N GLN A 487 14.12 -30.41 -21.08
CA GLN A 487 14.25 -31.03 -19.76
C GLN A 487 15.71 -31.22 -19.33
N ASP A 488 16.56 -30.26 -19.69
CA ASP A 488 17.98 -30.27 -19.34
C ASP A 488 18.27 -29.58 -17.99
N GLY A 489 17.23 -29.03 -17.35
CA GLY A 489 17.29 -28.33 -16.07
C GLY A 489 17.39 -26.81 -16.20
N GLY A 490 17.48 -26.27 -17.42
CA GLY A 490 17.42 -24.85 -17.73
C GLY A 490 16.04 -24.44 -18.24
N ALA A 491 15.40 -23.48 -17.57
CA ALA A 491 14.14 -22.94 -18.10
C ALA A 491 14.38 -22.25 -19.46
N ASN A 492 13.42 -22.39 -20.38
CA ASN A 492 13.51 -21.93 -21.78
C ASN A 492 13.95 -20.47 -21.96
N TYR A 493 13.64 -19.60 -21.00
CA TYR A 493 13.98 -18.17 -21.06
C TYR A 493 15.42 -17.86 -20.59
N GLN A 494 16.08 -18.82 -19.96
CA GLN A 494 17.49 -18.77 -19.56
C GLN A 494 18.36 -19.65 -20.46
N ASP A 495 17.75 -20.64 -21.09
CA ASP A 495 18.38 -21.55 -22.03
C ASP A 495 18.55 -20.92 -23.42
N HIS A 496 19.77 -20.98 -23.97
CA HIS A 496 20.11 -20.51 -25.30
C HIS A 496 19.78 -21.55 -26.40
N CYS A 497 19.65 -22.81 -26.01
CA CYS A 497 19.32 -23.95 -26.84
C CYS A 497 18.10 -24.74 -26.28
N PRO A 498 16.93 -24.10 -26.05
CA PRO A 498 15.77 -24.64 -25.30
C PRO A 498 15.00 -25.80 -25.96
N ARG A 499 15.57 -26.45 -26.98
CA ARG A 499 14.93 -27.51 -27.77
C ARG A 499 15.95 -28.55 -28.22
N ASN A 500 16.93 -28.83 -27.39
CA ASN A 500 17.82 -29.95 -27.62
C ASN A 500 17.03 -31.25 -27.73
N SER A 501 17.52 -32.18 -28.54
CA SER A 501 17.03 -33.55 -28.51
C SER A 501 17.45 -34.24 -27.22
N SER A 502 16.71 -35.27 -26.79
CA SER A 502 17.10 -36.08 -25.63
C SER A 502 18.47 -36.74 -25.80
N GLN A 503 18.89 -36.98 -27.04
CA GLN A 503 20.24 -37.47 -27.34
C GLN A 503 21.30 -36.40 -27.01
N GLU A 504 21.05 -35.13 -27.34
CA GLU A 504 21.94 -34.01 -27.03
C GLU A 504 22.07 -33.79 -25.53
N THR A 505 20.96 -33.70 -24.81
CA THR A 505 20.97 -33.49 -23.36
C THR A 505 21.64 -34.65 -22.63
N SER A 506 21.47 -35.90 -23.10
CA SER A 506 22.16 -37.08 -22.53
C SER A 506 23.69 -37.05 -22.67
N LYS A 507 24.24 -36.24 -23.58
CA LYS A 507 25.69 -36.06 -23.77
C LYS A 507 26.25 -34.88 -22.97
N GLY A 508 25.38 -34.13 -22.30
CA GLY A 508 25.73 -32.97 -21.49
C GLY A 508 25.64 -31.67 -22.27
N VAL A 509 25.18 -30.64 -21.56
CA VAL A 509 25.07 -29.25 -22.04
C VAL A 509 26.02 -28.35 -21.24
N ASP A 510 26.38 -27.21 -21.84
CA ASP A 510 27.13 -26.15 -21.17
C ASP A 510 26.23 -25.34 -20.23
N SER A 511 26.80 -24.36 -19.53
CA SER A 511 26.05 -23.51 -18.59
C SER A 511 25.01 -22.60 -19.25
N ARG A 512 24.88 -22.63 -20.58
CA ARG A 512 23.87 -21.89 -21.35
C ARG A 512 22.78 -22.82 -21.90
N GLY A 513 22.81 -24.11 -21.56
CA GLY A 513 21.89 -25.14 -22.06
C GLY A 513 22.21 -25.64 -23.47
N CYS A 514 23.38 -25.31 -24.03
CA CYS A 514 23.75 -25.77 -25.37
C CYS A 514 24.65 -27.00 -25.32
N PRO A 515 24.60 -27.92 -26.31
CA PRO A 515 25.49 -29.08 -26.35
C PRO A 515 26.96 -28.66 -26.24
N LEU A 516 27.74 -29.41 -25.46
CA LEU A 516 29.16 -29.11 -25.23
C LEU A 516 29.93 -28.99 -26.55
N ASP A 517 30.69 -27.91 -26.69
CA ASP A 517 31.59 -27.60 -27.81
C ASP A 517 32.88 -27.01 -27.21
N LYS A 518 33.85 -27.88 -26.96
CA LYS A 518 35.01 -27.58 -26.11
C LYS A 518 36.06 -26.76 -26.85
N ASP A 519 36.27 -27.01 -28.14
CA ASP A 519 37.24 -26.30 -28.97
C ASP A 519 36.63 -25.08 -29.70
N ARG A 520 35.30 -24.92 -29.61
CA ARG A 520 34.51 -23.77 -30.07
C ARG A 520 34.55 -23.61 -31.59
N ASP A 521 34.59 -24.72 -32.32
CA ASP A 521 34.58 -24.77 -33.77
C ASP A 521 33.15 -24.76 -34.37
N ARG A 522 32.13 -24.79 -33.49
CA ARG A 522 30.67 -24.83 -33.77
C ARG A 522 30.11 -26.22 -34.09
N VAL A 523 30.87 -27.28 -33.88
CA VAL A 523 30.41 -28.66 -33.93
C VAL A 523 30.45 -29.21 -32.51
N ALA A 524 29.30 -29.66 -32.00
CA ALA A 524 29.23 -30.20 -30.64
C ALA A 524 30.14 -31.43 -30.50
N ASP A 525 30.79 -31.58 -29.34
CA ASP A 525 31.80 -32.60 -29.03
C ASP A 525 31.35 -34.01 -29.42
N TYR A 526 30.06 -34.32 -29.24
CA TYR A 526 29.51 -35.65 -29.54
C TYR A 526 29.34 -35.95 -31.04
N ARG A 527 29.42 -34.93 -31.90
CA ARG A 527 29.43 -35.02 -33.39
C ARG A 527 30.77 -34.61 -34.00
N ASP A 528 31.72 -34.19 -33.18
CA ASP A 528 33.02 -33.72 -33.62
C ASP A 528 34.05 -34.86 -33.63
N ALA A 529 34.60 -35.14 -34.81
CA ALA A 529 35.66 -36.11 -35.01
C ALA A 529 37.06 -35.54 -34.73
N CYS A 530 37.16 -34.22 -34.55
CA CYS A 530 38.36 -33.41 -34.47
C CYS A 530 38.30 -32.39 -33.31
N LEU A 531 38.10 -32.86 -32.07
CA LEU A 531 37.93 -32.15 -30.76
C LEU A 531 39.00 -31.12 -30.32
N GLY A 532 39.92 -30.73 -31.20
CA GLY A 532 40.99 -29.78 -30.93
C GLY A 532 41.21 -28.82 -32.09
N THR A 533 40.20 -28.59 -32.91
CA THR A 533 40.26 -27.64 -34.00
C THR A 533 40.43 -26.23 -33.45
N ALA A 534 41.43 -25.51 -33.96
CA ALA A 534 41.74 -24.18 -33.48
C ALA A 534 40.56 -23.21 -33.73
N PHE A 535 40.21 -22.43 -32.70
CA PHE A 535 39.13 -21.43 -32.77
C PHE A 535 39.25 -20.53 -34.02
N GLY A 536 38.20 -20.50 -34.83
CA GLY A 536 38.13 -19.71 -36.07
C GLY A 536 38.56 -20.43 -37.35
N VAL A 537 39.03 -21.68 -37.26
CA VAL A 537 39.23 -22.55 -38.43
C VAL A 537 37.86 -22.94 -38.99
N LYS A 538 37.69 -22.85 -40.31
CA LYS A 538 36.48 -23.36 -40.96
C LYS A 538 36.52 -24.88 -40.93
N VAL A 539 35.45 -25.50 -40.44
CA VAL A 539 35.31 -26.94 -40.31
C VAL A 539 34.18 -27.49 -41.18
N GLN A 540 34.25 -28.79 -41.48
CA GLN A 540 33.18 -29.57 -42.08
C GLN A 540 32.13 -29.94 -41.01
N SER A 541 31.05 -30.61 -41.41
CA SER A 541 29.98 -31.02 -40.47
C SER A 541 30.42 -32.01 -39.39
N ASN A 542 31.61 -32.58 -39.49
CA ASN A 542 32.23 -33.46 -38.50
C ASN A 542 33.30 -32.76 -37.65
N GLY A 543 33.39 -31.42 -37.68
CA GLY A 543 34.34 -30.62 -36.90
C GLY A 543 35.79 -30.65 -37.40
N CYS A 544 36.08 -31.38 -38.49
CA CYS A 544 37.42 -31.39 -39.06
C CYS A 544 37.67 -30.19 -40.00
N PRO A 545 38.89 -29.61 -40.02
CA PRO A 545 39.24 -28.48 -40.88
C PRO A 545 38.95 -28.75 -42.36
N VAL A 546 38.36 -27.77 -43.05
CA VAL A 546 38.14 -27.87 -44.50
C VAL A 546 39.51 -27.92 -45.21
N PRO A 547 39.78 -28.95 -46.05
CA PRO A 547 41.03 -29.02 -46.81
C PRO A 547 41.22 -27.76 -47.64
N ALA A 548 42.41 -27.16 -47.55
CA ALA A 548 42.74 -25.92 -48.24
C ALA A 548 42.69 -26.10 -49.76
N VAL A 549 41.57 -25.71 -50.37
CA VAL A 549 41.46 -25.61 -51.83
C VAL A 549 42.21 -24.35 -52.26
N SER A 550 43.24 -24.55 -53.09
CA SER A 550 44.04 -23.50 -53.72
C SER A 550 43.15 -22.50 -54.49
N LYS A 551 43.36 -21.21 -54.20
CA LYS A 551 42.66 -20.04 -54.76
C LYS A 551 42.47 -20.07 -56.29
N PRO A 552 41.41 -19.38 -56.75
CA PRO A 552 41.66 -18.16 -57.51
C PRO A 552 41.06 -16.91 -56.83
N SER A 553 41.66 -15.78 -57.17
CA SER A 553 41.42 -14.39 -56.73
C SER A 553 39.98 -13.87 -56.79
N VAL A 554 39.56 -13.08 -55.79
CA VAL A 554 39.20 -11.63 -55.86
C VAL A 554 38.85 -11.11 -54.43
N SER A 555 39.48 -9.98 -54.06
CA SER A 555 39.12 -8.87 -53.11
C SER A 555 37.74 -8.91 -52.38
N SER A 556 37.50 -8.53 -51.12
CA SER A 556 38.05 -7.47 -50.25
C SER A 556 37.62 -7.68 -48.77
N HIS A 557 38.38 -7.15 -47.81
CA HIS A 557 37.86 -6.82 -46.48
C HIS A 557 36.91 -5.63 -46.63
N SER A 558 35.73 -5.64 -45.99
CA SER A 558 34.85 -4.47 -45.99
C SER A 558 35.57 -3.29 -45.29
N SER A 559 36.06 -2.34 -46.08
CA SER A 559 36.67 -1.08 -45.66
C SER A 559 35.63 0.00 -45.35
N TYR A 560 34.36 -0.36 -45.22
CA TYR A 560 33.23 0.57 -45.12
C TYR A 560 32.90 0.94 -43.67
N ARG A 561 32.57 2.22 -43.41
CA ARG A 561 32.04 2.71 -42.13
C ARG A 561 30.68 2.10 -41.80
N TYR A 562 29.81 2.02 -42.80
CA TYR A 562 28.46 1.47 -42.71
C TYR A 562 28.30 0.33 -43.72
N THR A 563 27.78 -0.81 -43.27
CA THR A 563 27.47 -1.96 -44.12
C THR A 563 25.97 -2.18 -44.13
N ASP A 564 25.35 -2.01 -45.29
CA ASP A 564 23.96 -2.42 -45.51
C ASP A 564 23.87 -3.95 -45.49
N ASN A 565 23.02 -4.48 -44.61
CA ASN A 565 22.87 -5.92 -44.44
C ASN A 565 21.83 -6.51 -45.42
N GLY A 566 21.15 -5.67 -46.21
CA GLY A 566 20.15 -6.11 -47.19
C GLY A 566 18.81 -6.55 -46.58
N ASP A 567 18.67 -6.47 -45.26
CA ASP A 567 17.50 -6.89 -44.49
C ASP A 567 16.76 -5.69 -43.85
N GLY A 568 17.01 -4.48 -44.34
CA GLY A 568 16.48 -3.23 -43.77
C GLY A 568 17.30 -2.68 -42.61
N THR A 569 18.44 -3.30 -42.28
CA THR A 569 19.37 -2.82 -41.27
C THR A 569 20.73 -2.42 -41.83
N VAL A 570 21.42 -1.53 -41.11
CA VAL A 570 22.74 -1.04 -41.48
C VAL A 570 23.66 -1.20 -40.27
N THR A 571 24.74 -1.95 -40.45
CA THR A 571 25.77 -2.16 -39.43
C THR A 571 26.76 -0.99 -39.43
N ASP A 572 26.94 -0.40 -38.27
CA ASP A 572 27.91 0.65 -38.02
C ASP A 572 29.26 0.05 -37.59
N ASN A 573 30.18 -0.22 -38.53
CA ASN A 573 31.37 -1.05 -38.29
C ASN A 573 32.36 -0.48 -37.25
N ARG A 574 32.33 0.83 -36.95
CA ARG A 574 33.14 1.44 -35.88
C ARG A 574 32.55 1.22 -34.49
N SER A 575 31.22 1.23 -34.35
CA SER A 575 30.56 1.08 -33.03
C SER A 575 30.03 -0.33 -32.78
N GLY A 576 29.87 -1.14 -33.82
CA GLY A 576 29.21 -2.44 -33.76
C GLY A 576 27.69 -2.37 -33.58
N LEU A 577 27.11 -1.17 -33.65
CA LEU A 577 25.66 -0.99 -33.55
C LEU A 577 24.98 -1.26 -34.89
N VAL A 578 23.74 -1.71 -34.82
CA VAL A 578 22.88 -1.94 -35.97
C VAL A 578 21.76 -0.92 -35.94
N TRP A 579 21.63 -0.15 -37.02
CA TRP A 579 20.68 0.94 -37.16
C TRP A 579 19.58 0.55 -38.16
N LEU A 580 18.37 1.07 -37.94
CA LEU A 580 17.30 0.95 -38.93
C LEU A 580 17.69 1.73 -40.20
N LYS A 581 17.59 1.12 -41.38
CA LYS A 581 18.02 1.77 -42.63
C LYS A 581 17.22 3.02 -42.95
N ASN A 582 15.90 3.00 -42.71
CA ASN A 582 15.02 4.15 -42.88
C ASN A 582 14.94 4.97 -41.58
N ALA A 583 15.64 6.11 -41.56
CA ALA A 583 15.76 7.02 -40.44
C ALA A 583 14.46 7.75 -40.05
N ASN A 584 13.45 7.74 -40.92
CA ASN A 584 12.18 8.45 -40.71
C ASN A 584 10.96 7.53 -40.78
N CYS A 585 11.13 6.24 -40.46
CA CYS A 585 10.00 5.31 -40.48
C CYS A 585 8.83 5.75 -39.58
N PHE A 586 9.12 6.37 -38.45
CA PHE A 586 8.13 6.70 -37.42
C PHE A 586 7.66 8.17 -37.43
N GLY A 587 8.24 9.01 -38.29
CA GLY A 587 7.99 10.45 -38.27
C GLY A 587 8.42 11.11 -36.96
N GLN A 588 7.74 12.20 -36.61
CA GLN A 588 7.96 12.94 -35.37
C GLN A 588 6.99 12.47 -34.29
N GLN A 589 7.52 12.18 -33.10
CA GLN A 589 6.73 11.73 -31.96
C GLN A 589 7.23 12.39 -30.68
N ASN A 590 6.37 12.47 -29.65
CA ASN A 590 6.83 12.85 -28.31
C ASN A 590 7.75 11.77 -27.72
N TRP A 591 8.52 12.12 -26.68
CA TRP A 591 9.58 11.24 -26.18
C TRP A 591 9.08 9.90 -25.64
N LYS A 592 7.91 9.89 -24.98
CA LYS A 592 7.30 8.66 -24.44
C LYS A 592 6.88 7.72 -25.57
N THR A 593 6.16 8.26 -26.55
CA THR A 593 5.72 7.50 -27.74
C THR A 593 6.91 7.04 -28.56
N ALA A 594 7.94 7.86 -28.73
CA ALA A 594 9.18 7.50 -29.45
C ALA A 594 9.89 6.28 -28.84
N LYS A 595 10.00 6.22 -27.51
CA LYS A 595 10.59 5.05 -26.82
C LYS A 595 9.75 3.80 -27.03
N GLN A 596 8.43 3.92 -26.96
CA GLN A 596 7.51 2.80 -27.18
C GLN A 596 7.54 2.32 -28.63
N SER A 597 7.52 3.23 -29.61
CA SER A 597 7.61 2.91 -31.03
C SER A 597 8.92 2.20 -31.37
N ALA A 598 10.04 2.68 -30.84
CA ALA A 598 11.33 2.01 -31.02
C ALA A 598 11.35 0.62 -30.37
N ALA A 599 10.81 0.47 -29.16
CA ALA A 599 10.70 -0.82 -28.48
C ALA A 599 9.76 -1.79 -29.20
N ASN A 600 8.71 -1.30 -29.85
CA ASN A 600 7.73 -2.13 -30.56
C ASN A 600 8.11 -2.45 -32.00
N LEU A 601 9.23 -1.93 -32.51
CA LEU A 601 9.73 -2.23 -33.84
C LEU A 601 10.14 -3.71 -33.94
N ALA A 602 9.71 -4.38 -35.01
CA ALA A 602 10.05 -5.77 -35.31
C ALA A 602 10.17 -6.00 -36.82
N SER A 603 10.75 -7.14 -37.21
CA SER A 603 10.82 -7.61 -38.60
C SER A 603 9.42 -7.62 -39.23
N GLY A 604 9.34 -7.19 -40.50
CA GLY A 604 8.09 -6.93 -41.22
C GLY A 604 7.63 -5.47 -41.16
N GLN A 605 8.19 -4.64 -40.28
CA GLN A 605 7.93 -3.20 -40.21
C GLN A 605 9.11 -2.39 -40.72
N CYS A 606 8.87 -1.17 -41.21
CA CYS A 606 9.94 -0.25 -41.62
C CYS A 606 10.95 -0.81 -42.65
N GLY A 607 10.55 -1.82 -43.43
CA GLY A 607 11.43 -2.51 -44.39
C GLY A 607 12.33 -3.58 -43.78
N LEU A 608 12.17 -3.91 -42.49
CA LEU A 608 12.95 -4.94 -41.81
C LEU A 608 12.58 -6.35 -42.25
N ARG A 609 13.61 -7.18 -42.45
CA ARG A 609 13.55 -8.62 -42.74
C ARG A 609 14.61 -9.39 -41.94
N ASP A 610 15.11 -8.77 -40.88
CA ASP A 610 16.25 -9.22 -40.07
C ASP A 610 15.86 -10.22 -38.97
N GLY A 611 14.58 -10.62 -38.92
CA GLY A 611 14.05 -11.51 -37.87
C GLY A 611 13.94 -10.86 -36.49
N SER A 612 14.17 -9.54 -36.37
CA SER A 612 14.06 -8.85 -35.09
C SER A 612 12.64 -8.91 -34.51
N ARG A 613 12.57 -8.97 -33.17
CA ARG A 613 11.32 -9.00 -32.40
C ARG A 613 11.16 -7.71 -31.59
N ARG A 614 9.93 -7.44 -31.15
CA ARG A 614 9.65 -6.36 -30.20
C ARG A 614 10.57 -6.48 -28.99
N GLY A 615 11.12 -5.36 -28.55
CA GLY A 615 12.09 -5.25 -27.44
C GLY A 615 13.55 -5.24 -27.89
N MET A 616 13.87 -5.68 -29.11
CA MET A 616 15.26 -5.69 -29.61
C MET A 616 15.76 -4.30 -30.02
N TRP A 617 14.84 -3.42 -30.43
CA TRP A 617 15.14 -2.07 -30.88
C TRP A 617 14.89 -1.05 -29.76
N ARG A 618 15.67 0.03 -29.75
CA ARG A 618 15.50 1.11 -28.77
C ARG A 618 15.96 2.45 -29.35
N LEU A 619 15.65 3.54 -28.65
CA LEU A 619 16.29 4.81 -28.94
C LEU A 619 17.80 4.75 -28.59
N PRO A 620 18.67 5.33 -29.44
CA PRO A 620 20.10 5.48 -29.13
C PRO A 620 20.30 6.38 -27.92
N SER A 621 21.33 6.11 -27.14
CA SER A 621 21.81 6.99 -26.08
C SER A 621 22.57 8.17 -26.69
N ILE A 622 22.80 9.22 -25.89
CA ILE A 622 23.51 10.39 -26.40
C ILE A 622 24.98 10.10 -26.73
N LYS A 623 25.57 9.08 -26.09
CA LYS A 623 26.92 8.60 -26.41
C LYS A 623 26.97 7.93 -27.78
N GLU A 624 25.95 7.14 -28.11
CA GLU A 624 25.84 6.44 -29.40
C GLU A 624 25.57 7.44 -30.52
N TRP A 625 24.72 8.44 -30.29
CA TRP A 625 24.55 9.56 -31.22
C TRP A 625 25.87 10.28 -31.50
N LYS A 626 26.63 10.62 -30.46
CA LYS A 626 27.95 11.26 -30.62
C LYS A 626 28.96 10.39 -31.37
N ALA A 627 28.83 9.07 -31.32
CA ALA A 627 29.70 8.14 -32.04
C ALA A 627 29.35 8.04 -33.54
N MET A 628 28.08 8.26 -33.90
CA MET A 628 27.61 8.26 -35.28
C MET A 628 27.92 9.59 -36.00
N VAL A 629 27.85 10.71 -35.27
CA VAL A 629 28.11 12.05 -35.82
C VAL A 629 29.54 12.20 -36.32
N ASP A 630 29.66 12.65 -37.57
CA ASP A 630 30.92 13.13 -38.13
C ASP A 630 30.84 14.64 -38.36
N LYS A 631 31.50 15.39 -37.47
CA LYS A 631 31.50 16.86 -37.47
C LYS A 631 32.28 17.47 -38.64
N LYS A 632 32.98 16.67 -39.46
CA LYS A 632 33.60 17.13 -40.70
C LYS A 632 32.55 17.54 -41.73
N TYR A 633 31.37 16.95 -41.68
CA TYR A 633 30.28 17.20 -42.61
C TYR A 633 29.20 18.07 -41.96
N LYS A 634 28.34 18.65 -42.81
CA LYS A 634 27.20 19.48 -42.42
C LYS A 634 26.05 19.14 -43.36
N GLU A 635 24.82 19.03 -42.86
CA GLU A 635 23.63 18.71 -43.67
C GLU A 635 23.68 17.38 -44.45
N PRO A 636 23.67 16.21 -43.78
CA PRO A 636 23.83 15.95 -42.36
C PRO A 636 25.29 15.86 -41.91
N THR A 637 25.52 15.92 -40.60
CA THR A 637 26.78 15.54 -39.96
C THR A 637 26.98 14.03 -39.92
N LEU A 638 26.92 13.37 -41.09
CA LEU A 638 27.12 11.94 -41.30
C LEU A 638 28.06 11.70 -42.48
N SER A 639 28.93 10.71 -42.35
CA SER A 639 29.75 10.21 -43.46
C SER A 639 28.94 9.26 -44.36
N ASN A 640 29.40 9.05 -45.59
CA ASN A 640 28.89 8.02 -46.48
C ASN A 640 29.22 6.60 -45.97
N ALA A 641 28.73 5.58 -46.68
CA ALA A 641 28.93 4.16 -46.35
C ALA A 641 30.41 3.82 -46.21
N ALA A 642 31.29 4.39 -47.04
CA ALA A 642 32.73 4.15 -46.98
C ALA A 642 33.43 4.86 -45.79
N GLY A 643 32.80 5.86 -45.19
CA GLY A 643 33.43 6.70 -44.15
C GLY A 643 34.43 7.72 -44.70
N THR A 644 34.51 7.89 -46.02
CA THR A 644 35.50 8.73 -46.69
C THR A 644 34.91 10.03 -47.25
N GLY A 645 33.59 10.11 -47.39
CA GLY A 645 32.87 11.24 -47.98
C GLY A 645 31.62 11.62 -47.18
N GLN A 646 30.94 12.69 -47.62
CA GLN A 646 29.68 13.12 -47.03
C GLN A 646 28.55 12.16 -47.43
N TRP A 647 27.65 11.86 -46.49
CA TRP A 647 26.46 11.07 -46.75
C TRP A 647 25.54 11.73 -47.80
N ARG A 648 24.86 10.90 -48.61
CA ARG A 648 23.78 11.30 -49.53
C ARG A 648 22.59 10.37 -49.35
N GLU A 649 21.39 10.87 -49.66
CA GLU A 649 20.15 10.08 -49.56
C GLU A 649 20.27 8.76 -50.34
N GLY A 650 19.97 7.64 -49.66
CA GLY A 650 20.00 6.30 -50.25
C GLY A 650 21.37 5.61 -50.26
N ASP A 651 22.43 6.25 -49.73
CA ASP A 651 23.76 5.65 -49.58
C ASP A 651 23.77 4.57 -48.46
N ALA A 652 24.21 4.90 -47.25
CA ALA A 652 24.09 3.98 -46.11
C ALA A 652 22.67 3.93 -45.53
N PHE A 653 21.98 5.06 -45.56
CA PHE A 653 20.68 5.28 -44.89
C PHE A 653 19.72 5.99 -45.83
N SER A 654 18.43 5.87 -45.55
CA SER A 654 17.37 6.61 -46.23
C SER A 654 16.51 7.39 -45.24
N GLY A 655 15.82 8.41 -45.73
CA GLY A 655 14.89 9.22 -44.95
C GLY A 655 15.56 10.09 -43.89
N VAL A 656 16.85 10.41 -44.00
CA VAL A 656 17.55 11.19 -42.96
C VAL A 656 17.04 12.65 -42.97
N GLN A 657 16.66 13.12 -41.79
CA GLN A 657 16.07 14.45 -41.59
C GLN A 657 17.11 15.41 -41.03
N THR A 658 17.25 16.59 -41.63
CA THR A 658 18.35 17.50 -41.29
C THR A 658 17.93 18.90 -40.90
N TYR A 659 16.73 19.37 -41.25
CA TYR A 659 16.44 20.82 -41.24
C TYR A 659 15.70 21.37 -40.02
N PHE A 660 14.65 20.70 -39.53
CA PHE A 660 13.70 21.37 -38.62
C PHE A 660 13.72 20.86 -37.16
N TYR A 661 14.07 19.60 -36.92
CA TYR A 661 13.90 18.98 -35.61
C TYR A 661 15.04 18.04 -35.24
N PHE A 662 15.14 17.75 -33.95
CA PHE A 662 16.14 16.83 -33.40
C PHE A 662 15.75 15.37 -33.63
N TYR A 663 16.73 14.48 -33.55
CA TYR A 663 16.49 13.07 -33.27
C TYR A 663 16.53 12.81 -31.77
N TRP A 664 15.58 12.02 -31.28
CA TRP A 664 15.51 11.68 -29.87
C TRP A 664 16.68 10.81 -29.41
N SER A 665 17.14 11.06 -28.17
CA SER A 665 17.99 10.15 -27.40
C SER A 665 17.18 9.47 -26.30
N SER A 666 17.57 8.25 -25.91
CA SER A 666 17.10 7.60 -24.69
C SER A 666 17.64 8.24 -23.41
N THR A 667 18.65 9.11 -23.50
CA THR A 667 19.28 9.76 -22.35
C THR A 667 18.46 10.95 -21.85
N GLU A 668 18.06 10.90 -20.57
CA GLU A 668 17.35 11.99 -19.91
C GLU A 668 18.29 13.16 -19.54
N TYR A 669 17.73 14.36 -19.42
CA TYR A 669 18.47 15.53 -18.97
C TYR A 669 18.44 15.60 -17.43
N ALA A 670 19.56 15.28 -16.78
CA ALA A 670 19.62 15.08 -15.32
C ALA A 670 19.13 16.27 -14.50
N SER A 671 19.37 17.50 -14.96
CA SER A 671 18.98 18.72 -14.22
C SER A 671 17.52 19.13 -14.44
N TYR A 672 16.82 18.53 -15.41
CA TYR A 672 15.42 18.82 -15.71
C TYR A 672 14.72 17.60 -16.31
N THR A 673 14.07 16.81 -15.45
CA THR A 673 13.49 15.50 -15.78
C THR A 673 12.35 15.55 -16.80
N ALA A 674 11.78 16.73 -17.06
CA ALA A 674 10.82 16.94 -18.14
C ALA A 674 11.46 17.09 -19.54
N SER A 675 12.80 17.05 -19.63
CA SER A 675 13.55 17.10 -20.88
C SER A 675 14.41 15.86 -21.12
N ALA A 676 14.69 15.57 -22.38
CA ALA A 676 15.64 14.56 -22.81
C ALA A 676 16.65 15.18 -23.79
N TRP A 677 17.78 14.52 -23.99
CA TRP A 677 18.75 14.96 -24.99
C TRP A 677 18.23 14.68 -26.41
N GLY A 678 18.50 15.58 -27.34
CA GLY A 678 18.26 15.41 -28.78
C GLY A 678 19.49 15.79 -29.61
N LEU A 679 19.65 15.16 -30.77
CA LEU A 679 20.73 15.44 -31.72
C LEU A 679 20.18 16.17 -32.96
N HIS A 680 20.80 17.28 -33.35
CA HIS A 680 20.47 18.00 -34.59
C HIS A 680 21.49 17.67 -35.69
N LEU A 681 21.10 16.88 -36.70
CA LEU A 681 22.02 16.44 -37.76
C LEU A 681 22.46 17.55 -38.71
N TYR A 682 21.83 18.74 -38.72
CA TYR A 682 22.34 19.88 -39.51
C TYR A 682 23.76 20.28 -39.11
N HIS A 683 24.05 20.33 -37.80
CA HIS A 683 25.32 20.80 -37.22
C HIS A 683 25.95 19.82 -36.22
N GLY A 684 25.32 18.67 -35.96
CA GLY A 684 25.81 17.67 -35.00
C GLY A 684 25.74 18.14 -33.55
N ASN A 685 24.93 19.16 -33.25
CA ASN A 685 24.78 19.71 -31.91
C ASN A 685 23.80 18.86 -31.08
N VAL A 686 24.14 18.71 -29.80
CA VAL A 686 23.33 18.01 -28.81
C VAL A 686 22.77 19.04 -27.84
N THR A 687 21.45 19.07 -27.68
CA THR A 687 20.78 19.98 -26.75
C THR A 687 19.66 19.28 -26.00
N MET A 688 19.20 19.89 -24.91
CA MET A 688 18.00 19.43 -24.22
C MET A 688 16.76 19.82 -25.02
N TYR A 689 15.78 18.94 -25.07
CA TYR A 689 14.49 19.18 -25.71
C TYR A 689 13.37 18.62 -24.82
N HIS A 690 12.27 19.35 -24.70
CA HIS A 690 11.20 18.97 -23.78
C HIS A 690 10.49 17.70 -24.25
N LYS A 691 10.25 16.76 -23.33
CA LYS A 691 9.72 15.42 -23.63
C LYS A 691 8.31 15.45 -24.26
N TYR A 692 7.56 16.54 -24.11
CA TYR A 692 6.24 16.73 -24.72
C TYR A 692 6.28 17.18 -26.19
N ASN A 693 7.41 17.72 -26.67
CA ASN A 693 7.55 18.15 -28.06
C ASN A 693 7.66 16.94 -29.00
N ALA A 694 7.30 17.11 -30.27
CA ALA A 694 7.53 16.10 -31.29
C ALA A 694 8.96 16.20 -31.85
N SER A 695 9.62 15.06 -32.05
CA SER A 695 10.97 14.95 -32.64
C SER A 695 11.15 13.60 -33.35
N TYR A 696 12.14 13.49 -34.24
CA TYR A 696 12.35 12.29 -35.06
C TYR A 696 12.85 11.09 -34.25
N VAL A 697 12.45 9.89 -34.71
CA VAL A 697 12.71 8.60 -34.04
C VAL A 697 13.55 7.72 -34.95
N TRP A 698 14.78 7.44 -34.53
CA TRP A 698 15.69 6.55 -35.26
C TRP A 698 16.20 5.43 -34.35
N PRO A 699 15.64 4.21 -34.48
CA PRO A 699 16.01 3.10 -33.61
C PRO A 699 17.39 2.51 -33.90
N VAL A 700 18.02 1.99 -32.84
CA VAL A 700 19.29 1.28 -32.86
C VAL A 700 19.21 0.02 -32.00
N ARG A 701 20.04 -0.99 -32.30
CA ARG A 701 20.27 -2.18 -31.47
C ARG A 701 21.74 -2.61 -31.50
N ARG A 702 22.11 -3.55 -30.63
CA ARG A 702 23.44 -4.19 -30.70
C ARG A 702 23.42 -5.31 -31.73
N ARG A 703 24.58 -5.58 -32.35
CA ARG A 703 24.81 -6.77 -33.16
C ARG A 703 24.72 -8.00 -32.25
N HIS A 704 23.87 -8.95 -32.62
CA HIS A 704 23.77 -10.26 -31.94
C HIS A 704 24.90 -11.16 -32.40
#